data_AF-A0AAE0RQH7-F1
#
_entry.id   AF-A0AAE0RQH7-F1
#
_cell.length_a   1.000
_cell.length_b   1.000
_cell.length_c   1.000
_cell.angle_alpha   90.00
_cell.angle_beta   90.00
_cell.angle_gamma   90.00
#
_symmetry.space_group_name_H-M   'P 1'
#
loop_
_entity.id
_entity.type
_entity.pdbx_description
1 polymer ?
#
loop_
_entity_poly.entity_id
_entity_poly.type
_entity_poly.pdbx_seq_one_letter_code
_entity_poly.pdbx_strand_id
1 'polypeptide(L)'
;MSNVLLSPILNLLESETPLIGYTETQQEAERRIQTALLVLAVVGRFKLQLSPHYKSLLARSLLLRPNHQTGKLYEIAVAEDYFANNKEKLKLDLIDFCNSFLMIDKDPSWLYCMPLLHIVSGDVSPQQAPTDSVSHDADDASWWGIRPIKRAVEKFKDSINKWIVSFQDVVKFLSPLFEVDYLLPRTLMAALRLPEVEDVIKLQIMPPEVCVAACIYFIRHTKPTYEYGEVFINDQNKQMIRCIGELRTYLENFEKPEKWSDLLLQQHANLTYRITGSLVDATLREMHHMSVLHDLVAAVVQVFLQALALYDNIQEYMETTKSSAYLEMLKHNNKRAISDWLSKKFYLSLGSNLKQIFSAWSSFLSPDDLKSTKVSSMWNDGIIQSFRSQMEQQISSYYWNTGNLIQFYCTEVNILHQRLQTCLSDLAFKAIDGGYKVVYTDFDTEQLKRFGYLLTFQFEDHWKKSVADASANEVKRMLLFMLTWPPFSHFMALTSGDKKILGFLSGDCVIHLKQCTTYLSSLISSCQDGTITLEDLELILSTGEKFLELTESLQNVEKESHLKIDVPKAIAVRQKEVDCYKCQCEKIKILLNLCQYVPSVDISSVQRRLEQLSATRMLCIVDICEPVNMDSLQDLQVYKPQIKAFLLPATLFVILDVLESRYKSRVFLKFWEETGKKNKVNSLEELFSQVWQSVNQEWLLICHEIVSGHICFQKFEDNLGRLSVNDDYGPIDEEMKSLNVGKEKRKTRIVQLKQYRQLKKCIHGARIVLKFASALELTGDFSVIEQIASKRKGGETKMKDFDDSLIQTCELLKDLTTPRSNCLEAVITSKNLLKWLRESMKGGVRELKVFVDLASISAGDGDMEIAKVNCLHAAITGYAPLIFDLDENSDYRILLEKCRMVWDALEADPNLPQKLESISHQLDWLQSVKQAHGSVEVTSLEQASAINAGGIYFVGKMKGIKENEVCQ
;
A
#
# COMPACT_ATOMS: atom_id res chain seq x y z
N MET A 1 -5.43 89.06 -27.53
CA MET A 1 -6.57 89.19 -28.46
C MET A 1 -7.74 88.31 -28.04
N SER A 2 -7.53 87.02 -27.77
CA SER A 2 -8.59 86.06 -27.38
C SER A 2 -9.38 86.45 -26.11
N ASN A 3 -8.72 86.87 -25.03
CA ASN A 3 -9.39 87.30 -23.79
C ASN A 3 -10.24 88.57 -23.97
N VAL A 4 -9.87 89.46 -24.90
CA VAL A 4 -10.61 90.70 -25.16
C VAL A 4 -11.93 90.39 -25.88
N LEU A 5 -11.91 89.43 -26.80
CA LEU A 5 -13.11 88.98 -27.53
C LEU A 5 -14.09 88.21 -26.63
N LEU A 6 -13.58 87.51 -25.62
CA LEU A 6 -14.37 86.72 -24.68
C LEU A 6 -14.76 87.48 -23.41
N SER A 7 -14.25 88.70 -23.20
CA SER A 7 -14.38 89.44 -21.94
C SER A 7 -15.82 89.54 -21.40
N PRO A 8 -16.87 89.80 -22.22
CA PRO A 8 -18.24 89.86 -21.68
C PRO A 8 -18.72 88.53 -21.07
N ILE A 9 -18.39 87.41 -21.71
CA ILE A 9 -18.81 86.07 -21.26
C ILE A 9 -17.90 85.58 -20.12
N LEU A 10 -16.60 85.92 -20.15
CA LEU A 10 -15.69 85.60 -19.04
C LEU A 10 -16.05 86.37 -17.76
N ASN A 11 -16.45 87.63 -17.86
CA ASN A 11 -16.95 88.40 -16.72
C ASN A 11 -18.27 87.83 -16.18
N LEU A 12 -19.15 87.36 -17.07
CA LEU A 12 -20.38 86.66 -16.66
C LEU A 12 -20.02 85.37 -15.90
N LEU A 13 -19.13 84.55 -16.45
CA LEU A 13 -18.64 83.33 -15.81
C LEU A 13 -18.03 83.61 -14.43
N GLU A 14 -17.26 84.69 -14.29
CA GLU A 14 -16.68 85.12 -13.02
C GLU A 14 -17.75 85.52 -12.00
N SER A 15 -18.82 86.19 -12.44
CA SER A 15 -19.95 86.56 -11.58
C SER A 15 -20.83 85.37 -11.17
N GLU A 16 -20.95 84.36 -12.02
CA GLU A 16 -21.78 83.16 -11.78
C GLU A 16 -21.01 82.05 -11.07
N THR A 17 -19.68 82.12 -11.01
CA THR A 17 -18.86 81.13 -10.29
C THR A 17 -18.82 81.49 -8.80
N PRO A 18 -19.39 80.66 -7.91
CA PRO A 18 -19.53 81.06 -6.52
C PRO A 18 -18.20 81.14 -5.79
N LEU A 19 -18.12 82.07 -4.86
CA LEU A 19 -17.04 82.15 -3.87
C LEU A 19 -17.03 80.87 -3.00
N ILE A 20 -15.84 80.56 -2.48
CA ILE A 20 -15.58 79.36 -1.69
C ILE A 20 -16.52 79.31 -0.48
N GLY A 21 -17.29 78.22 -0.35
CA GLY A 21 -18.21 77.98 0.77
C GLY A 21 -19.68 78.37 0.53
N TYR A 22 -20.02 78.88 -0.66
CA TYR A 22 -21.40 79.20 -1.03
C TYR A 22 -22.16 77.96 -1.56
N THR A 23 -23.35 77.71 -1.03
CA THR A 23 -24.29 76.68 -1.52
C THR A 23 -25.18 77.26 -2.61
N GLU A 24 -25.03 76.78 -3.84
CA GLU A 24 -25.86 77.20 -4.99
C GLU A 24 -27.29 76.65 -4.89
N THR A 25 -28.23 77.46 -5.36
CA THR A 25 -29.57 76.99 -5.75
C THR A 25 -29.51 76.20 -7.06
N GLN A 26 -30.56 75.42 -7.35
CA GLN A 26 -30.64 74.68 -8.62
C GLN A 26 -30.44 75.61 -9.84
N GLN A 27 -31.11 76.77 -9.87
CA GLN A 27 -31.03 77.71 -10.99
C GLN A 27 -29.63 78.32 -11.15
N GLU A 28 -28.91 78.57 -10.05
CA GLU A 28 -27.53 79.09 -10.10
C GLU A 28 -26.57 78.05 -10.66
N ALA A 29 -26.68 76.80 -10.20
CA ALA A 29 -25.85 75.69 -10.69
C ALA A 29 -26.08 75.42 -12.19
N GLU A 30 -27.35 75.43 -12.63
CA GLU A 30 -27.71 75.27 -14.04
C GLU A 30 -27.17 76.42 -14.91
N ARG A 31 -27.28 77.68 -14.47
CA ARG A 31 -26.74 78.84 -15.21
C ARG A 31 -25.22 78.80 -15.31
N ARG A 32 -24.54 78.57 -14.18
CA ARG A 32 -23.07 78.47 -14.14
C ARG A 32 -22.56 77.43 -15.13
N ILE A 33 -23.12 76.21 -15.09
CA ILE A 33 -22.64 75.15 -15.98
C ILE A 33 -22.96 75.46 -17.45
N GLN A 34 -24.11 76.07 -17.76
CA GLN A 34 -24.42 76.52 -19.13
C GLN A 34 -23.40 77.53 -19.64
N THR A 35 -23.07 78.54 -18.84
CA THR A 35 -22.08 79.56 -19.21
C THR A 35 -20.69 78.94 -19.36
N ALA A 36 -20.30 78.05 -18.44
CA ALA A 36 -19.02 77.34 -18.52
C ALA A 36 -18.91 76.47 -19.78
N LEU A 37 -19.95 75.70 -20.09
CA LEU A 37 -20.03 74.86 -21.28
C LEU A 37 -20.00 75.68 -22.59
N LEU A 38 -20.66 76.83 -22.62
CA LEU A 38 -20.60 77.78 -23.74
C LEU A 38 -19.18 78.29 -23.94
N VAL A 39 -18.51 78.75 -22.86
CA VAL A 39 -17.12 79.21 -22.93
C VAL A 39 -16.21 78.09 -23.43
N LEU A 40 -16.35 76.87 -22.90
CA LEU A 40 -15.59 75.69 -23.32
C LEU A 40 -15.77 75.41 -24.82
N ALA A 41 -17.01 75.40 -25.31
CA ALA A 41 -17.33 75.15 -26.72
C ALA A 41 -16.76 76.24 -27.65
N VAL A 42 -16.81 77.51 -27.25
CA VAL A 42 -16.24 78.63 -28.03
C VAL A 42 -14.71 78.52 -28.06
N VAL A 43 -14.09 78.27 -26.91
CA VAL A 43 -12.64 78.10 -26.79
C VAL A 43 -12.16 76.92 -27.64
N GLY A 44 -12.83 75.77 -27.57
CA GLY A 44 -12.52 74.58 -28.35
C GLY A 44 -12.71 74.77 -29.86
N ARG A 45 -13.85 75.36 -30.28
CA ARG A 45 -14.17 75.59 -31.71
C ARG A 45 -13.18 76.53 -32.39
N PHE A 46 -12.73 77.58 -31.71
CA PHE A 46 -11.84 78.59 -32.27
C PHE A 46 -10.38 78.43 -31.82
N LYS A 47 -10.04 77.38 -31.07
CA LYS A 47 -8.70 77.10 -30.52
C LYS A 47 -8.09 78.30 -29.79
N LEU A 48 -8.91 78.97 -28.96
CA LEU A 48 -8.50 80.17 -28.25
C LEU A 48 -7.61 79.83 -27.04
N GLN A 49 -6.58 80.64 -26.79
CA GLN A 49 -5.75 80.51 -25.60
C GLN A 49 -6.29 81.42 -24.49
N LEU A 50 -6.68 80.82 -23.36
CA LEU A 50 -7.08 81.53 -22.15
C LEU A 50 -5.84 81.85 -21.28
N SER A 51 -5.89 82.96 -20.54
CA SER A 51 -4.87 83.22 -19.50
C SER A 51 -4.98 82.20 -18.36
N PRO A 52 -3.92 81.98 -17.56
CA PRO A 52 -3.95 81.03 -16.45
C PRO A 52 -5.13 81.27 -15.49
N HIS A 53 -5.40 82.53 -15.15
CA HIS A 53 -6.54 82.90 -14.31
C HIS A 53 -7.90 82.42 -14.87
N TYR A 54 -8.18 82.71 -16.15
CA TYR A 54 -9.44 82.31 -16.78
C TYR A 54 -9.52 80.81 -17.06
N LYS A 55 -8.39 80.12 -17.24
CA LYS A 55 -8.36 78.66 -17.28
C LYS A 55 -8.80 78.07 -15.94
N SER A 56 -8.18 78.47 -14.83
CA SER A 56 -8.54 77.98 -13.50
C SER A 56 -9.98 78.33 -13.12
N LEU A 57 -10.45 79.53 -13.52
CA LEU A 57 -11.84 79.93 -13.36
C LEU A 57 -12.78 78.98 -14.10
N LEU A 58 -12.57 78.78 -15.41
CA LEU A 58 -13.39 77.87 -16.22
C LEU A 58 -13.39 76.45 -15.66
N ALA A 59 -12.25 75.93 -15.21
CA ALA A 59 -12.18 74.61 -14.61
C ALA A 59 -12.99 74.51 -13.30
N ARG A 60 -12.95 75.54 -12.46
CA ARG A 60 -13.80 75.64 -11.25
C ARG A 60 -15.28 75.76 -11.59
N SER A 61 -15.62 76.47 -12.66
CA SER A 61 -16.99 76.62 -13.13
C SER A 61 -17.55 75.34 -13.77
N LEU A 62 -16.70 74.39 -14.17
CA LEU A 62 -17.10 73.06 -14.66
C LEU A 62 -17.23 72.01 -13.54
N LEU A 63 -16.85 72.34 -12.30
CA LEU A 63 -16.97 71.45 -11.16
C LEU A 63 -18.44 71.10 -10.89
N LEU A 64 -18.75 69.81 -10.83
CA LEU A 64 -20.07 69.34 -10.41
C LEU A 64 -20.25 69.55 -8.91
N ARG A 65 -21.45 69.91 -8.44
CA ARG A 65 -21.72 70.11 -7.02
C ARG A 65 -23.02 69.41 -6.61
N PRO A 66 -22.95 68.22 -5.96
CA PRO A 66 -24.13 67.50 -5.54
C PRO A 66 -24.90 68.32 -4.51
N ASN A 67 -26.21 68.43 -4.70
CA ASN A 67 -27.06 69.17 -3.78
C ASN A 67 -27.07 68.51 -2.40
N HIS A 68 -26.74 69.27 -1.36
CA HIS A 68 -26.59 68.77 0.02
C HIS A 68 -27.84 68.09 0.61
N GLN A 69 -29.04 68.40 0.11
CA GLN A 69 -30.30 67.84 0.62
C GLN A 69 -30.84 66.68 -0.23
N THR A 70 -30.59 66.69 -1.54
CA THR A 70 -31.21 65.76 -2.49
C THR A 70 -30.23 64.81 -3.17
N GLY A 71 -28.92 65.06 -3.08
CA GLY A 71 -27.88 64.28 -3.77
C GLY A 71 -27.92 64.37 -5.29
N LYS A 72 -28.86 65.14 -5.86
CA LYS A 72 -29.03 65.31 -7.31
C LYS A 72 -27.97 66.23 -7.89
N LEU A 73 -27.59 65.93 -9.14
CA LEU A 73 -26.63 66.68 -9.95
C LEU A 73 -27.39 67.34 -11.10
N TYR A 74 -27.84 68.57 -10.88
CA TYR A 74 -28.64 69.30 -11.87
C TYR A 74 -27.80 69.68 -13.09
N GLU A 75 -26.48 69.85 -12.90
CA GLU A 75 -25.54 70.22 -13.94
C GLU A 75 -25.35 69.14 -15.02
N ILE A 76 -25.54 67.86 -14.66
CA ILE A 76 -25.42 66.75 -15.60
C ILE A 76 -26.58 66.78 -16.60
N ALA A 77 -27.81 66.94 -16.13
CA ALA A 77 -28.98 67.02 -16.99
C ALA A 77 -28.83 68.18 -18.00
N VAL A 78 -28.31 69.32 -17.55
CA VAL A 78 -28.01 70.46 -18.41
C VAL A 78 -26.91 70.15 -19.42
N ALA A 79 -25.83 69.48 -19.02
CA ALA A 79 -24.75 69.11 -19.94
C ALA A 79 -25.24 68.11 -21.02
N GLU A 80 -26.10 67.17 -20.64
CA GLU A 80 -26.71 66.20 -21.54
C GLU A 80 -27.71 66.86 -22.50
N ASP A 81 -28.55 67.77 -22.02
CA ASP A 81 -29.51 68.52 -22.84
C ASP A 81 -28.79 69.48 -23.81
N TYR A 82 -27.78 70.22 -23.33
CA TYR A 82 -27.05 71.22 -24.12
C TYR A 82 -26.25 70.58 -25.27
N PHE A 83 -25.77 69.34 -25.08
CA PHE A 83 -25.00 68.61 -26.08
C PHE A 83 -25.67 67.31 -26.55
N ALA A 84 -27.00 67.20 -26.45
CA ALA A 84 -27.75 65.98 -26.81
C ALA A 84 -27.40 65.45 -28.22
N ASN A 85 -27.12 66.35 -29.17
CA ASN A 85 -26.75 66.04 -30.55
C ASN A 85 -25.24 66.00 -30.82
N ASN A 86 -24.38 66.23 -29.82
CA ASN A 86 -22.94 66.44 -30.01
C ASN A 86 -22.07 66.03 -28.79
N LYS A 87 -22.47 64.97 -28.07
CA LYS A 87 -21.79 64.46 -26.86
C LYS A 87 -20.29 64.15 -27.09
N GLU A 88 -19.95 63.59 -28.25
CA GLU A 88 -18.55 63.33 -28.65
C GLU A 88 -17.73 64.62 -28.81
N LYS A 89 -18.35 65.71 -29.29
CA LYS A 89 -17.64 66.99 -29.42
C LYS A 89 -17.32 67.59 -28.05
N LEU A 90 -18.27 67.57 -27.11
CA LEU A 90 -18.05 68.00 -25.73
C LEU A 90 -16.91 67.19 -25.07
N LYS A 91 -16.91 65.87 -25.26
CA LYS A 91 -15.84 64.99 -24.77
C LYS A 91 -14.47 65.42 -25.30
N LEU A 92 -14.35 65.66 -26.61
CA LEU A 92 -13.09 66.12 -27.21
C LEU A 92 -12.67 67.50 -26.67
N ASP A 93 -13.61 68.44 -26.53
CA ASP A 93 -13.33 69.78 -26.01
C ASP A 93 -12.87 69.74 -24.55
N LEU A 94 -13.45 68.87 -23.71
CA LEU A 94 -13.00 68.62 -22.34
C LEU A 94 -11.59 68.00 -22.29
N ILE A 95 -11.31 67.02 -23.16
CA ILE A 95 -9.98 66.38 -23.26
C ILE A 95 -8.92 67.41 -23.67
N ASP A 96 -9.18 68.20 -24.71
CA ASP A 96 -8.29 69.25 -25.19
C ASP A 96 -8.05 70.32 -24.11
N PHE A 97 -9.11 70.68 -23.37
CA PHE A 97 -9.01 71.61 -22.25
C PHE A 97 -8.14 71.07 -21.12
N CYS A 98 -8.35 69.82 -20.68
CA CYS A 98 -7.51 69.18 -19.65
C CYS A 98 -6.04 69.09 -20.11
N ASN A 99 -5.78 68.69 -21.36
CA ASN A 99 -4.42 68.65 -21.91
C ASN A 99 -3.73 70.03 -21.91
N SER A 100 -4.50 71.12 -22.02
CA SER A 100 -3.96 72.48 -22.00
C SER A 100 -3.41 72.92 -20.64
N PHE A 101 -3.80 72.27 -19.54
CA PHE A 101 -3.20 72.45 -18.20
C PHE A 101 -1.92 71.62 -18.08
N LEU A 102 -2.01 70.35 -18.44
CA LEU A 102 -1.00 69.32 -18.17
C LEU A 102 0.35 69.54 -18.87
N MET A 103 0.37 70.34 -19.94
CA MET A 103 1.56 70.53 -20.78
C MET A 103 2.43 71.73 -20.39
N ILE A 104 1.93 72.69 -19.60
CA ILE A 104 2.60 73.97 -19.32
C ILE A 104 2.40 74.45 -17.88
N ASP A 105 1.25 74.15 -17.25
CA ASP A 105 0.80 74.79 -16.01
C ASP A 105 0.84 73.79 -14.82
N LYS A 106 1.43 74.19 -13.68
CA LYS A 106 1.48 73.37 -12.43
C LYS A 106 0.17 73.44 -11.62
N ASP A 107 -0.94 73.67 -12.32
CA ASP A 107 -2.25 73.91 -11.72
C ASP A 107 -3.08 72.63 -11.72
N PRO A 108 -3.44 72.08 -10.53
CA PRO A 108 -4.27 70.88 -10.42
C PRO A 108 -5.75 71.12 -10.77
N SER A 109 -6.15 72.35 -11.13
CA SER A 109 -7.57 72.69 -11.39
C SER A 109 -8.23 71.88 -12.51
N TRP A 110 -7.46 71.28 -13.42
CA TRP A 110 -8.01 70.35 -14.44
C TRP A 110 -8.77 69.18 -13.82
N LEU A 111 -8.43 68.77 -12.59
CA LEU A 111 -9.14 67.72 -11.85
C LEU A 111 -10.61 68.06 -11.61
N TYR A 112 -10.97 69.34 -11.51
CA TYR A 112 -12.35 69.78 -11.33
C TYR A 112 -13.25 69.45 -12.53
N CYS A 113 -12.66 69.25 -13.72
CA CYS A 113 -13.38 68.91 -14.94
C CYS A 113 -13.58 67.39 -15.10
N MET A 114 -12.81 66.57 -14.38
CA MET A 114 -12.79 65.12 -14.57
C MET A 114 -14.12 64.42 -14.31
N PRO A 115 -14.90 64.79 -13.26
CA PRO A 115 -16.21 64.19 -13.03
C PRO A 115 -17.15 64.34 -14.23
N LEU A 116 -17.19 65.54 -14.81
CA LEU A 116 -17.99 65.79 -16.00
C LEU A 116 -17.45 64.99 -17.20
N LEU A 117 -16.13 64.92 -17.38
CA LEU A 117 -15.52 64.15 -18.47
C LEU A 117 -15.82 62.64 -18.36
N HIS A 118 -15.71 62.03 -17.17
CA HIS A 118 -15.98 60.60 -16.98
C HIS A 118 -17.45 60.26 -17.26
N ILE A 119 -18.37 61.10 -16.80
CA ILE A 119 -19.81 60.91 -17.00
C ILE A 119 -20.20 61.11 -18.47
N VAL A 120 -19.71 62.18 -19.11
CA VAL A 120 -19.96 62.44 -20.53
C VAL A 120 -19.30 61.38 -21.43
N SER A 121 -18.17 60.83 -21.03
CA SER A 121 -17.50 59.75 -21.77
C SER A 121 -18.23 58.40 -21.65
N GLY A 122 -19.16 58.27 -20.70
CA GLY A 122 -19.84 57.01 -20.39
C GLY A 122 -18.98 56.03 -19.59
N ASP A 123 -17.86 56.51 -19.01
CA ASP A 123 -16.94 55.68 -18.23
C ASP A 123 -17.52 55.35 -16.83
N VAL A 124 -18.36 56.25 -16.30
CA VAL A 124 -19.02 56.13 -14.99
C VAL A 124 -20.44 56.69 -15.08
N SER A 125 -21.40 56.01 -14.45
CA SER A 125 -22.70 56.59 -14.13
C SER A 125 -22.70 57.20 -12.72
N PRO A 126 -23.39 58.33 -12.46
CA PRO A 126 -23.44 58.93 -11.13
C PRO A 126 -23.86 57.92 -10.06
N GLN A 127 -23.12 57.85 -8.94
CA GLN A 127 -23.39 56.92 -7.83
C GLN A 127 -23.27 55.43 -8.20
N GLN A 128 -22.65 55.12 -9.34
CA GLN A 128 -22.28 53.75 -9.68
C GLN A 128 -21.20 53.27 -8.71
N ALA A 129 -21.37 52.06 -8.19
CA ALA A 129 -20.33 51.44 -7.40
C ALA A 129 -19.09 51.09 -8.24
N PRO A 130 -17.89 51.12 -7.64
CA PRO A 130 -16.68 50.70 -8.33
C PRO A 130 -16.80 49.24 -8.77
N THR A 131 -16.31 48.96 -9.99
CA THR A 131 -16.37 47.61 -10.58
C THR A 131 -14.98 47.00 -10.75
N ASP A 132 -14.94 45.67 -10.75
CA ASP A 132 -13.74 44.85 -10.95
C ASP A 132 -13.50 44.53 -12.45
N SER A 133 -14.26 45.14 -13.35
CA SER A 133 -14.29 44.81 -14.79
C SER A 133 -13.01 45.23 -15.53
N VAL A 134 -12.29 46.22 -14.99
CA VAL A 134 -11.06 46.75 -15.56
C VAL A 134 -9.91 46.50 -14.58
N SER A 135 -8.83 45.88 -15.06
CA SER A 135 -7.68 45.61 -14.21
C SER A 135 -6.95 46.89 -13.84
N HIS A 136 -6.70 47.10 -12.55
CA HIS A 136 -5.93 48.21 -12.00
C HIS A 136 -4.47 48.23 -12.47
N ASP A 137 -4.00 47.10 -12.97
CA ASP A 137 -2.60 46.84 -13.30
C ASP A 137 -2.36 46.62 -14.81
N ALA A 138 -3.40 46.82 -15.62
CA ALA A 138 -3.30 46.81 -17.07
C ALA A 138 -2.56 48.05 -17.58
N ASP A 139 -1.89 47.92 -18.73
CA ASP A 139 -1.21 49.05 -19.39
C ASP A 139 -2.18 50.15 -19.83
N ASP A 140 -3.46 49.81 -20.03
CA ASP A 140 -4.52 50.76 -20.31
C ASP A 140 -4.91 51.53 -19.04
N ALA A 141 -4.75 52.84 -19.06
CA ALA A 141 -5.04 53.71 -17.91
C ALA A 141 -6.55 53.96 -17.69
N SER A 142 -7.39 53.03 -18.15
CA SER A 142 -8.84 53.02 -17.94
C SER A 142 -9.20 52.95 -16.46
N TRP A 143 -8.53 52.10 -15.68
CA TRP A 143 -8.82 51.99 -14.24
C TRP A 143 -8.57 53.30 -13.49
N TRP A 144 -7.54 54.05 -13.92
CA TRP A 144 -7.15 55.34 -13.36
C TRP A 144 -8.03 56.51 -13.83
N GLY A 145 -8.97 56.32 -14.75
CA GLY A 145 -9.81 57.39 -15.32
C GLY A 145 -9.08 58.34 -16.29
N ILE A 146 -7.80 58.08 -16.60
CA ILE A 146 -6.96 59.01 -17.38
C ILE A 146 -6.65 58.54 -18.79
N ARG A 147 -7.29 57.48 -19.30
CA ARG A 147 -7.01 56.91 -20.63
C ARG A 147 -6.81 57.97 -21.75
N PRO A 148 -7.71 58.96 -21.96
CA PRO A 148 -7.53 59.94 -23.04
C PRO A 148 -6.39 60.96 -22.80
N ILE A 149 -5.91 61.10 -21.56
CA ILE A 149 -4.93 62.11 -21.14
C ILE A 149 -3.69 61.51 -20.45
N LYS A 150 -3.50 60.19 -20.52
CA LYS A 150 -2.48 59.42 -19.77
C LYS A 150 -1.09 60.05 -19.84
N ARG A 151 -0.59 60.28 -21.07
CA ARG A 151 0.74 60.85 -21.31
C ARG A 151 0.92 62.24 -20.73
N ALA A 152 -0.14 63.04 -20.71
CA ALA A 152 -0.11 64.39 -20.20
C ALA A 152 -0.11 64.39 -18.66
N VAL A 153 -0.89 63.49 -18.04
CA VAL A 153 -0.88 63.28 -16.57
C VAL A 153 0.47 62.74 -16.08
N GLU A 154 1.08 61.80 -16.79
CA GLU A 154 2.43 61.29 -16.47
C GLU A 154 3.48 62.40 -16.51
N LYS A 155 3.47 63.24 -17.57
CA LYS A 155 4.35 64.41 -17.66
C LYS A 155 4.09 65.43 -16.54
N PHE A 156 2.83 65.68 -16.22
CA PHE A 156 2.45 66.56 -15.12
C PHE A 156 3.05 66.04 -13.81
N LYS A 157 2.84 64.75 -13.49
CA LYS A 157 3.40 64.08 -12.31
C LYS A 157 4.93 64.18 -12.22
N ASP A 158 5.65 63.98 -13.33
CA ASP A 158 7.12 64.02 -13.37
C ASP A 158 7.70 65.44 -13.29
N SER A 159 6.96 66.45 -13.78
CA SER A 159 7.45 67.85 -13.89
C SER A 159 7.32 68.70 -12.62
N ILE A 160 6.76 68.15 -11.55
CA ILE A 160 6.31 68.91 -10.37
C ILE A 160 7.25 68.72 -9.19
N ASN A 161 7.61 69.84 -8.53
CA ASN A 161 8.15 69.85 -7.16
C ASN A 161 7.09 70.20 -6.11
N LYS A 162 6.04 70.96 -6.47
CA LYS A 162 4.86 71.33 -5.65
C LYS A 162 3.75 71.91 -6.54
N TRP A 163 2.48 71.63 -6.23
CA TRP A 163 1.31 72.24 -6.89
C TRP A 163 1.15 73.73 -6.54
N ILE A 164 0.51 74.51 -7.44
CA ILE A 164 0.20 75.94 -7.19
C ILE A 164 -0.83 76.10 -6.07
N VAL A 165 -1.72 75.12 -5.93
CA VAL A 165 -2.75 75.03 -4.89
C VAL A 165 -2.42 73.86 -3.96
N SER A 166 -2.71 73.98 -2.66
CA SER A 166 -2.42 72.88 -1.72
C SER A 166 -3.28 71.66 -2.02
N PHE A 167 -2.74 70.46 -1.75
CA PHE A 167 -3.49 69.21 -1.92
C PHE A 167 -4.78 69.20 -1.08
N GLN A 168 -4.72 69.72 0.16
CA GLN A 168 -5.87 69.82 1.05
C GLN A 168 -6.99 70.68 0.46
N ASP A 169 -6.65 71.80 -0.19
CA ASP A 169 -7.64 72.65 -0.85
C ASP A 169 -8.30 71.91 -2.02
N VAL A 170 -7.52 71.22 -2.85
CA VAL A 170 -8.06 70.44 -3.98
C VAL A 170 -9.00 69.33 -3.49
N VAL A 171 -8.58 68.56 -2.47
CA VAL A 171 -9.39 67.49 -1.89
C VAL A 171 -10.67 68.01 -1.24
N LYS A 172 -10.65 69.19 -0.61
CA LYS A 172 -11.86 69.79 -0.03
C LYS A 172 -12.97 70.00 -1.07
N PHE A 173 -12.61 70.29 -2.32
CA PHE A 173 -13.56 70.46 -3.41
C PHE A 173 -13.95 69.13 -4.09
N LEU A 174 -13.02 68.18 -4.16
CA LEU A 174 -13.23 66.91 -4.88
C LEU A 174 -13.81 65.79 -4.02
N SER A 175 -13.53 65.74 -2.71
CA SER A 175 -13.98 64.64 -1.84
C SER A 175 -15.49 64.43 -1.81
N PRO A 176 -16.36 65.48 -1.88
CA PRO A 176 -17.80 65.27 -1.97
C PRO A 176 -18.25 64.56 -3.26
N LEU A 177 -17.39 64.51 -4.28
CA LEU A 177 -17.66 63.92 -5.59
C LEU A 177 -17.15 62.49 -5.73
N PHE A 178 -16.40 61.95 -4.76
CA PHE A 178 -15.87 60.57 -4.86
C PHE A 178 -16.97 59.51 -4.91
N GLU A 179 -18.14 59.79 -4.34
CA GLU A 179 -19.32 58.92 -4.43
C GLU A 179 -20.10 59.11 -5.73
N VAL A 180 -19.99 60.28 -6.34
CA VAL A 180 -20.62 60.58 -7.63
C VAL A 180 -19.83 59.91 -8.75
N ASP A 181 -18.50 59.99 -8.67
CA ASP A 181 -17.56 59.49 -9.66
C ASP A 181 -16.44 58.70 -8.95
N TYR A 182 -16.58 57.37 -8.97
CA TYR A 182 -15.59 56.47 -8.36
C TYR A 182 -14.22 56.47 -9.08
N LEU A 183 -14.12 57.01 -10.30
CA LEU A 183 -12.84 57.17 -11.02
C LEU A 183 -12.10 58.44 -10.60
N LEU A 184 -12.78 59.43 -10.01
CA LEU A 184 -12.17 60.66 -9.53
C LEU A 184 -11.07 60.43 -8.48
N PRO A 185 -11.28 59.67 -7.39
CA PRO A 185 -10.21 59.41 -6.42
C PRO A 185 -9.03 58.68 -7.07
N ARG A 186 -9.28 57.81 -8.05
CA ARG A 186 -8.23 57.12 -8.82
C ARG A 186 -7.44 58.11 -9.68
N THR A 187 -8.12 58.97 -10.41
CA THR A 187 -7.53 60.02 -11.25
C THR A 187 -6.64 60.96 -10.43
N LEU A 188 -7.14 61.39 -9.28
CA LEU A 188 -6.40 62.24 -8.35
C LEU A 188 -5.13 61.54 -7.87
N MET A 189 -5.23 60.28 -7.46
CA MET A 189 -4.09 59.47 -7.00
C MET A 189 -3.05 59.23 -8.12
N ALA A 190 -3.49 59.06 -9.37
CA ALA A 190 -2.61 58.89 -10.52
C ALA A 190 -1.68 60.09 -10.76
N ALA A 191 -2.11 61.30 -10.38
CA ALA A 191 -1.38 62.55 -10.56
C ALA A 191 -0.33 62.83 -9.45
N LEU A 192 -0.26 62.02 -8.40
CA LEU A 192 0.63 62.22 -7.25
C LEU A 192 1.97 61.51 -7.41
N ARG A 193 3.05 62.05 -6.82
CA ARG A 193 4.33 61.33 -6.67
C ARG A 193 4.35 60.59 -5.33
N LEU A 194 5.36 59.74 -5.16
CA LEU A 194 5.45 58.85 -4.00
C LEU A 194 5.38 59.59 -2.64
N PRO A 195 6.03 60.76 -2.44
CA PRO A 195 5.91 61.49 -1.18
C PRO A 195 4.51 61.98 -0.87
N GLU A 196 3.81 62.49 -1.87
CA GLU A 196 2.44 62.95 -1.66
C GLU A 196 1.51 61.76 -1.36
N VAL A 197 1.72 60.60 -1.99
CA VAL A 197 0.93 59.39 -1.70
C VAL A 197 1.03 58.98 -0.22
N GLU A 198 2.22 59.07 0.39
CA GLU A 198 2.40 58.82 1.83
C GLU A 198 1.46 59.70 2.67
N ASP A 199 1.43 61.01 2.35
CA ASP A 199 0.60 61.98 3.07
C ASP A 199 -0.89 61.75 2.83
N VAL A 200 -1.28 61.35 1.61
CA VAL A 200 -2.69 61.05 1.29
C VAL A 200 -3.21 59.83 2.03
N ILE A 201 -2.40 58.77 2.16
CA ILE A 201 -2.78 57.56 2.89
C ILE A 201 -3.02 57.90 4.38
N LYS A 202 -2.15 58.72 4.98
CA LYS A 202 -2.30 59.20 6.37
C LYS A 202 -3.59 59.96 6.62
N LEU A 203 -4.07 60.70 5.63
CA LEU A 203 -5.31 61.47 5.74
C LEU A 203 -6.56 60.57 5.71
N GLN A 204 -6.46 59.33 5.22
CA GLN A 204 -7.56 58.36 5.16
C GLN A 204 -8.79 58.85 4.38
N ILE A 205 -8.58 59.77 3.43
CA ILE A 205 -9.67 60.38 2.62
C ILE A 205 -9.97 59.54 1.36
N MET A 206 -8.98 58.79 0.86
CA MET A 206 -9.11 57.99 -0.35
C MET A 206 -9.60 56.58 -0.03
N PRO A 207 -10.42 55.95 -0.90
CA PRO A 207 -10.78 54.56 -0.71
C PRO A 207 -9.54 53.64 -0.64
N PRO A 208 -9.53 52.61 0.24
CA PRO A 208 -8.32 51.81 0.47
C PRO A 208 -7.78 51.13 -0.78
N GLU A 209 -8.65 50.64 -1.67
CA GLU A 209 -8.22 49.99 -2.90
C GLU A 209 -7.45 50.93 -3.84
N VAL A 210 -7.72 52.24 -3.76
CA VAL A 210 -7.02 53.27 -4.53
C VAL A 210 -5.61 53.48 -4.00
N CYS A 211 -5.47 53.53 -2.68
CA CYS A 211 -4.17 53.60 -2.02
C CYS A 211 -3.31 52.37 -2.35
N VAL A 212 -3.88 51.17 -2.28
CA VAL A 212 -3.17 49.93 -2.61
C VAL A 212 -2.71 49.94 -4.07
N ALA A 213 -3.57 50.32 -5.02
CA ALA A 213 -3.21 50.37 -6.44
C ALA A 213 -2.07 51.38 -6.71
N ALA A 214 -2.04 52.50 -5.99
CA ALA A 214 -0.95 53.47 -6.08
C ALA A 214 0.37 52.84 -5.59
N CYS A 215 0.33 52.10 -4.49
CA CYS A 215 1.48 51.33 -4.02
C CYS A 215 1.99 50.34 -5.07
N ILE A 216 1.10 49.64 -5.78
CA ILE A 216 1.50 48.72 -6.88
C ILE A 216 2.23 49.48 -7.99
N TYR A 217 1.68 50.62 -8.42
CA TYR A 217 2.31 51.45 -9.44
C TYR A 217 3.74 51.80 -9.02
N PHE A 218 3.94 52.31 -7.80
CA PHE A 218 5.28 52.70 -7.37
C PHE A 218 6.22 51.51 -7.15
N ILE A 219 5.75 50.37 -6.64
CA ILE A 219 6.58 49.16 -6.54
C ILE A 219 7.12 48.73 -7.90
N ARG A 220 6.28 48.74 -8.95
CA ARG A 220 6.72 48.39 -10.32
C ARG A 220 7.71 49.39 -10.93
N HIS A 221 7.71 50.64 -10.46
CA HIS A 221 8.56 51.70 -10.99
C HIS A 221 9.78 52.00 -10.10
N THR A 222 9.85 51.41 -8.90
CA THR A 222 10.99 51.56 -8.00
C THR A 222 12.08 50.60 -8.43
N LYS A 223 13.16 51.12 -9.02
CA LYS A 223 14.27 50.30 -9.51
C LYS A 223 15.27 50.00 -8.38
N PRO A 224 15.86 48.79 -8.37
CA PRO A 224 16.97 48.48 -7.47
C PRO A 224 18.18 49.35 -7.77
N THR A 225 18.82 49.86 -6.72
CA THR A 225 20.12 50.54 -6.81
C THR A 225 21.19 49.53 -6.43
N TYR A 226 22.16 49.35 -7.33
CA TYR A 226 23.31 48.47 -7.12
C TYR A 226 24.52 49.34 -6.83
N GLU A 227 25.19 49.08 -5.71
CA GLU A 227 26.47 49.71 -5.36
C GLU A 227 27.45 48.59 -5.00
N TYR A 228 28.61 48.53 -5.66
CA TYR A 228 29.64 47.50 -5.44
C TYR A 228 29.16 46.03 -5.52
N GLY A 229 28.12 45.74 -6.29
CA GLY A 229 27.55 44.39 -6.40
C GLY A 229 26.61 44.01 -5.24
N GLU A 230 26.42 44.90 -4.28
CA GLU A 230 25.44 44.77 -3.21
C GLU A 230 24.21 45.65 -3.49
N VAL A 231 23.08 45.18 -2.97
CA VAL A 231 21.78 45.81 -3.08
C VAL A 231 21.57 46.72 -1.87
N PHE A 232 21.29 48.00 -2.10
CA PHE A 232 21.01 48.97 -1.02
C PHE A 232 19.58 49.51 -1.04
N ILE A 233 19.05 49.76 0.15
CA ILE A 233 17.76 50.42 0.36
C ILE A 233 17.92 51.92 0.08
N ASN A 234 17.55 52.37 -1.13
CA ASN A 234 17.48 53.79 -1.45
C ASN A 234 16.32 54.50 -0.73
N ASP A 235 16.30 55.84 -0.80
CA ASP A 235 15.27 56.64 -0.13
C ASP A 235 13.86 56.36 -0.66
N GLN A 236 13.70 55.97 -1.92
CA GLN A 236 12.41 55.54 -2.49
C GLN A 236 11.91 54.24 -1.85
N ASN A 237 12.78 53.26 -1.62
CA ASN A 237 12.44 52.01 -0.92
C ASN A 237 12.05 52.28 0.54
N LYS A 238 12.79 53.14 1.25
CA LYS A 238 12.43 53.54 2.63
C LYS A 238 11.07 54.22 2.67
N GLN A 239 10.82 55.11 1.71
CA GLN A 239 9.54 55.78 1.60
C GLN A 239 8.42 54.81 1.25
N MET A 240 8.67 53.84 0.37
CA MET A 240 7.70 52.79 0.06
C MET A 240 7.35 51.96 1.29
N ILE A 241 8.32 51.59 2.12
CA ILE A 241 8.10 50.90 3.40
C ILE A 241 7.20 51.75 4.32
N ARG A 242 7.44 53.07 4.41
CA ARG A 242 6.55 53.96 5.17
C ARG A 242 5.13 53.99 4.58
N CYS A 243 4.97 54.13 3.26
CA CYS A 243 3.67 54.08 2.61
C CYS A 243 2.90 52.79 2.91
N ILE A 244 3.58 51.62 2.86
CA ILE A 244 2.99 50.33 3.22
C ILE A 244 2.62 50.29 4.70
N GLY A 245 3.46 50.84 5.58
CA GLY A 245 3.17 50.96 7.01
C GLY A 245 1.92 51.80 7.29
N GLU A 246 1.81 52.98 6.67
CA GLU A 246 0.63 53.84 6.80
C GLU A 246 -0.62 53.18 6.21
N LEU A 247 -0.47 52.43 5.11
CA LEU A 247 -1.57 51.69 4.51
C LEU A 247 -2.06 50.56 5.43
N ARG A 248 -1.16 49.88 6.14
CA ARG A 248 -1.52 48.91 7.18
C ARG A 248 -2.32 49.60 8.28
N THR A 249 -1.82 50.71 8.82
CA THR A 249 -2.49 51.49 9.88
C THR A 249 -3.87 51.95 9.44
N TYR A 250 -4.02 52.36 8.17
CA TYR A 250 -5.30 52.75 7.61
C TYR A 250 -6.29 51.58 7.57
N LEU A 251 -5.87 50.41 7.08
CA LEU A 251 -6.74 49.23 7.02
C LEU A 251 -7.13 48.70 8.41
N GLU A 252 -6.20 48.73 9.35
CA GLU A 252 -6.43 48.31 10.73
C GLU A 252 -7.48 49.19 11.42
N ASN A 253 -7.40 50.50 11.22
CA ASN A 253 -8.30 51.49 11.79
C ASN A 253 -9.43 51.90 10.84
N PHE A 254 -9.71 51.08 9.82
CA PHE A 254 -10.71 51.44 8.83
C PHE A 254 -12.10 51.50 9.46
N GLU A 255 -12.72 52.68 9.37
CA GLU A 255 -14.11 52.90 9.76
C GLU A 255 -14.96 53.11 8.51
N LYS A 256 -16.17 52.54 8.52
CA LYS A 256 -17.13 52.72 7.43
C LYS A 256 -17.49 54.21 7.31
N PRO A 257 -17.27 54.87 6.15
CA PRO A 257 -17.72 56.25 5.96
C PRO A 257 -19.26 56.36 6.07
N GLU A 258 -19.76 57.42 6.72
CA GLU A 258 -21.19 57.59 7.05
C GLU A 258 -22.13 57.45 5.84
N LYS A 259 -21.67 57.89 4.67
CA LYS A 259 -22.45 57.90 3.43
C LYS A 259 -22.40 56.60 2.64
N TRP A 260 -21.51 55.66 3.00
CA TRP A 260 -21.39 54.40 2.27
C TRP A 260 -22.56 53.46 2.58
N SER A 261 -23.19 52.93 1.53
CA SER A 261 -24.12 51.80 1.69
C SER A 261 -23.36 50.51 2.03
N ASP A 262 -24.04 49.52 2.61
CA ASP A 262 -23.38 48.24 2.93
C ASP A 262 -22.89 47.50 1.68
N LEU A 263 -23.61 47.62 0.56
CA LEU A 263 -23.18 47.09 -0.73
C LEU A 263 -21.89 47.76 -1.22
N LEU A 264 -21.80 49.08 -1.11
CA LEU A 264 -20.63 49.85 -1.51
C LEU A 264 -19.42 49.51 -0.64
N LEU A 265 -19.62 49.41 0.68
CA LEU A 265 -18.59 48.95 1.62
C LEU A 265 -18.07 47.55 1.25
N GLN A 266 -18.97 46.62 0.94
CA GLN A 266 -18.63 45.26 0.54
C GLN A 266 -17.77 45.24 -0.74
N GLN A 267 -18.08 46.10 -1.72
CA GLN A 267 -17.36 46.20 -2.98
C GLN A 267 -15.97 46.82 -2.82
N HIS A 268 -15.84 47.91 -2.05
CA HIS A 268 -14.54 48.49 -1.72
C HIS A 268 -13.66 47.50 -0.96
N ALA A 269 -14.22 46.79 0.03
CA ALA A 269 -13.48 45.76 0.77
C ALA A 269 -13.04 44.59 -0.15
N ASN A 270 -13.91 44.16 -1.07
CA ASN A 270 -13.57 43.13 -2.07
C ASN A 270 -12.40 43.57 -2.96
N LEU A 271 -12.52 44.76 -3.55
CA LEU A 271 -11.48 45.34 -4.39
C LEU A 271 -10.17 45.51 -3.62
N THR A 272 -10.24 46.01 -2.38
CA THR A 272 -9.07 46.23 -1.53
C THR A 272 -8.30 44.94 -1.32
N TYR A 273 -8.94 43.84 -0.89
CA TYR A 273 -8.20 42.58 -0.67
C TYR A 273 -7.68 41.97 -1.99
N ARG A 274 -8.43 42.09 -3.10
CA ARG A 274 -7.98 41.57 -4.39
C ARG A 274 -6.75 42.31 -4.92
N ILE A 275 -6.78 43.63 -4.79
CA ILE A 275 -5.68 44.51 -5.21
C ILE A 275 -4.49 44.32 -4.26
N THR A 276 -4.67 44.11 -2.95
CA THR A 276 -3.54 43.78 -2.06
C THR A 276 -2.92 42.41 -2.40
N GLY A 277 -3.69 41.43 -2.86
CA GLY A 277 -3.12 40.20 -3.45
C GLY A 277 -2.25 40.49 -4.67
N SER A 278 -2.69 41.40 -5.54
CA SER A 278 -1.89 41.83 -6.70
C SER A 278 -0.64 42.62 -6.29
N LEU A 279 -0.70 43.36 -5.17
CA LEU A 279 0.44 44.01 -4.54
C LEU A 279 1.46 43.01 -4.01
N VAL A 280 1.01 41.93 -3.36
CA VAL A 280 1.88 40.81 -2.97
C VAL A 280 2.59 40.25 -4.21
N ASP A 281 1.84 39.90 -5.26
CA ASP A 281 2.39 39.34 -6.50
C ASP A 281 3.37 40.30 -7.20
N ALA A 282 3.06 41.60 -7.25
CA ALA A 282 3.96 42.60 -7.81
C ALA A 282 5.25 42.70 -6.97
N THR A 283 5.12 42.72 -5.64
CA THR A 283 6.28 42.81 -4.75
C THR A 283 7.17 41.58 -4.84
N LEU A 284 6.60 40.37 -4.85
CA LEU A 284 7.35 39.12 -5.01
C LEU A 284 8.10 39.06 -6.36
N ARG A 285 7.46 39.57 -7.42
CA ARG A 285 8.05 39.66 -8.76
C ARG A 285 9.18 40.68 -8.82
N GLU A 286 8.97 41.92 -8.39
CA GLU A 286 10.00 42.97 -8.51
C GLU A 286 11.14 42.76 -7.51
N MET A 287 10.86 42.25 -6.31
CA MET A 287 11.86 42.08 -5.25
C MET A 287 12.55 40.72 -5.26
N HIS A 288 12.38 39.92 -6.32
CA HIS A 288 12.93 38.56 -6.40
C HIS A 288 14.45 38.48 -6.26
N HIS A 289 15.22 39.53 -6.54
CA HIS A 289 16.68 39.51 -6.40
C HIS A 289 17.21 40.09 -5.06
N MET A 290 16.33 40.51 -4.14
CA MET A 290 16.67 41.45 -3.06
C MET A 290 16.45 40.83 -1.67
N SER A 291 17.39 40.01 -1.18
CA SER A 291 17.29 39.41 0.18
C SER A 291 17.19 40.45 1.31
N VAL A 292 17.70 41.66 1.07
CA VAL A 292 17.68 42.80 2.00
C VAL A 292 16.28 43.41 2.18
N LEU A 293 15.34 43.16 1.27
CA LEU A 293 13.99 43.76 1.29
C LEU A 293 12.89 42.81 1.78
N HIS A 294 13.24 41.72 2.47
CA HIS A 294 12.23 40.82 3.05
C HIS A 294 11.28 41.53 4.02
N ASP A 295 11.73 42.57 4.72
CA ASP A 295 10.89 43.43 5.58
C ASP A 295 9.79 44.15 4.79
N LEU A 296 10.08 44.61 3.56
CA LEU A 296 9.07 45.22 2.69
C LEU A 296 8.05 44.18 2.24
N VAL A 297 8.50 42.99 1.84
CA VAL A 297 7.61 41.89 1.45
C VAL A 297 6.73 41.50 2.63
N ALA A 298 7.31 41.35 3.82
CA ALA A 298 6.58 41.07 5.06
C ALA A 298 5.54 42.16 5.33
N ALA A 299 5.92 43.45 5.28
CA ALA A 299 4.99 44.57 5.46
C ALA A 299 3.83 44.56 4.46
N VAL A 300 4.09 44.24 3.19
CA VAL A 300 3.05 44.07 2.15
C VAL A 300 2.12 42.88 2.47
N VAL A 301 2.68 41.77 2.96
CA VAL A 301 1.88 40.64 3.44
C VAL A 301 1.01 41.05 4.63
N GLN A 302 1.53 41.86 5.56
CA GLN A 302 0.72 42.37 6.67
C GLN A 302 -0.45 43.24 6.17
N VAL A 303 -0.24 44.09 5.17
CA VAL A 303 -1.31 44.85 4.50
C VAL A 303 -2.34 43.92 3.85
N PHE A 304 -1.89 42.86 3.17
CA PHE A 304 -2.80 41.85 2.60
C PHE A 304 -3.64 41.17 3.69
N LEU A 305 -3.03 40.78 4.81
CA LEU A 305 -3.75 40.16 5.93
C LEU A 305 -4.77 41.11 6.56
N GLN A 306 -4.44 42.39 6.73
CA GLN A 306 -5.38 43.38 7.24
C GLN A 306 -6.56 43.60 6.27
N ALA A 307 -6.30 43.72 4.97
CA ALA A 307 -7.36 43.84 3.96
C ALA A 307 -8.27 42.60 3.92
N LEU A 308 -7.66 41.42 4.07
CA LEU A 308 -8.36 40.15 4.11
C LEU A 308 -9.23 40.01 5.36
N ALA A 309 -8.71 40.40 6.52
CA ALA A 309 -9.45 40.41 7.79
C ALA A 309 -10.61 41.42 7.74
N LEU A 310 -10.38 42.61 7.17
CA LEU A 310 -11.43 43.60 6.94
C LEU A 310 -12.55 43.02 6.08
N TYR A 311 -12.21 42.38 4.96
CA TYR A 311 -13.20 41.75 4.09
C TYR A 311 -13.96 40.61 4.78
N ASP A 312 -13.26 39.72 5.51
CA ASP A 312 -13.85 38.60 6.24
C ASP A 312 -14.86 39.10 7.30
N ASN A 313 -14.48 40.12 8.08
CA ASN A 313 -15.36 40.75 9.07
C ASN A 313 -16.61 41.38 8.43
N ILE A 314 -16.46 42.04 7.28
CA ILE A 314 -17.61 42.61 6.54
C ILE A 314 -18.51 41.50 5.98
N GLN A 315 -17.94 40.39 5.48
CA GLN A 315 -18.76 39.27 5.00
C GLN A 315 -19.54 38.59 6.13
N GLU A 316 -18.93 38.46 7.32
CA GLU A 316 -19.56 37.89 8.51
C GLU A 316 -20.69 38.78 9.02
N TYR A 317 -20.47 40.10 9.08
CA TYR A 317 -21.52 41.08 9.40
C TYR A 317 -22.72 40.99 8.43
N MET A 318 -22.48 40.66 7.17
CA MET A 318 -23.50 40.61 6.10
C MET A 318 -24.15 39.23 5.90
N GLU A 319 -23.79 38.21 6.70
CA GLU A 319 -24.31 36.82 6.63
C GLU A 319 -24.24 36.16 5.22
N THR A 320 -23.25 36.53 4.42
CA THR A 320 -23.16 36.09 3.02
C THR A 320 -22.50 34.70 2.88
N THR A 321 -23.30 33.67 2.57
CA THR A 321 -22.83 32.27 2.46
C THR A 321 -22.00 31.93 1.22
N LYS A 322 -22.04 32.75 0.16
CA LYS A 322 -21.44 32.41 -1.15
C LYS A 322 -19.95 32.80 -1.31
N SER A 323 -19.37 33.56 -0.39
CA SER A 323 -18.04 34.17 -0.55
C SER A 323 -16.86 33.32 -0.05
N SER A 324 -17.09 32.34 0.83
CA SER A 324 -16.00 31.65 1.53
C SER A 324 -15.08 30.81 0.62
N ALA A 325 -15.63 30.08 -0.36
CA ALA A 325 -14.83 29.20 -1.23
C ALA A 325 -13.86 29.97 -2.15
N TYR A 326 -14.29 31.11 -2.68
CA TYR A 326 -13.45 31.96 -3.54
C TYR A 326 -12.36 32.66 -2.72
N LEU A 327 -12.70 33.10 -1.51
CA LEU A 327 -11.73 33.65 -0.57
C LEU A 327 -10.68 32.61 -0.18
N GLU A 328 -11.10 31.39 0.18
CA GLU A 328 -10.18 30.27 0.48
C GLU A 328 -9.19 30.04 -0.66
N MET A 329 -9.67 30.03 -1.90
CA MET A 329 -8.83 29.84 -3.09
C MET A 329 -7.81 30.97 -3.28
N LEU A 330 -8.23 32.23 -3.21
CA LEU A 330 -7.31 33.38 -3.37
C LEU A 330 -6.32 33.51 -2.20
N LYS A 331 -6.76 33.20 -0.98
CA LYS A 331 -5.91 33.09 0.21
C LYS A 331 -4.82 32.03 0.00
N HIS A 332 -5.22 30.85 -0.49
CA HIS A 332 -4.31 29.75 -0.74
C HIS A 332 -3.28 30.09 -1.83
N ASN A 333 -3.68 30.78 -2.89
CA ASN A 333 -2.77 31.16 -3.98
C ASN A 333 -1.65 32.10 -3.52
N ASN A 334 -1.99 33.19 -2.81
CA ASN A 334 -0.98 34.11 -2.28
C ASN A 334 -0.07 33.44 -1.24
N LYS A 335 -0.67 32.66 -0.32
CA LYS A 335 0.09 31.86 0.65
C LYS A 335 1.11 30.96 -0.04
N ARG A 336 0.69 30.26 -1.11
CA ARG A 336 1.56 29.37 -1.89
C ARG A 336 2.68 30.15 -2.59
N ALA A 337 2.35 31.27 -3.22
CA ALA A 337 3.34 32.13 -3.88
C ALA A 337 4.41 32.63 -2.90
N ILE A 338 4.01 33.08 -1.70
CA ILE A 338 4.92 33.51 -0.64
C ILE A 338 5.76 32.34 -0.13
N SER A 339 5.15 31.17 0.12
CA SER A 339 5.86 29.99 0.60
C SER A 339 6.90 29.52 -0.43
N ASP A 340 6.52 29.45 -1.71
CA ASP A 340 7.41 29.09 -2.81
C ASP A 340 8.55 30.12 -2.97
N TRP A 341 8.26 31.40 -2.78
CA TRP A 341 9.26 32.46 -2.80
C TRP A 341 10.25 32.31 -1.64
N LEU A 342 9.76 32.11 -0.42
CA LEU A 342 10.58 31.89 0.78
C LEU A 342 11.48 30.66 0.62
N SER A 343 10.92 29.54 0.16
CA SER A 343 11.68 28.31 -0.04
C SER A 343 12.74 28.43 -1.15
N LYS A 344 12.47 29.20 -2.21
CA LYS A 344 13.46 29.46 -3.28
C LYS A 344 14.56 30.43 -2.85
N LYS A 345 14.25 31.44 -2.03
CA LYS A 345 15.18 32.51 -1.66
C LYS A 345 16.02 32.18 -0.45
N PHE A 346 15.42 31.50 0.51
CA PHE A 346 16.07 31.10 1.74
C PHE A 346 16.35 29.60 1.73
N TYR A 347 17.01 29.13 0.66
CA TYR A 347 17.57 27.80 0.62
C TYR A 347 18.68 27.71 1.67
N LEU A 348 18.59 26.72 2.57
CA LEU A 348 19.54 26.52 3.66
C LEU A 348 20.80 25.83 3.10
N SER A 349 21.66 26.58 2.41
CA SER A 349 22.98 26.10 2.00
C SER A 349 24.01 26.21 3.13
N LEU A 350 25.07 25.42 3.08
CA LEU A 350 26.24 25.57 3.96
C LEU A 350 26.72 27.04 3.97
N GLY A 351 26.78 27.65 5.16
CA GLY A 351 27.19 29.05 5.36
C GLY A 351 26.04 30.08 5.38
N SER A 352 24.77 29.67 5.26
CA SER A 352 23.63 30.59 5.35
C SER A 352 23.47 31.22 6.73
N ASN A 353 23.15 32.53 6.78
CA ASN A 353 22.81 33.23 8.02
C ASN A 353 21.41 32.80 8.52
N LEU A 354 21.34 31.70 9.25
CA LEU A 354 20.08 31.12 9.76
C LEU A 354 19.24 32.08 10.57
N LYS A 355 19.90 32.96 11.32
CA LYS A 355 19.26 33.99 12.12
C LYS A 355 18.40 34.89 11.24
N GLN A 356 18.97 35.35 10.12
CA GLN A 356 18.27 36.16 9.14
C GLN A 356 17.16 35.39 8.42
N ILE A 357 17.39 34.10 8.11
CA ILE A 357 16.40 33.25 7.43
C ILE A 357 15.18 33.03 8.32
N PHE A 358 15.39 32.59 9.56
CA PHE A 358 14.30 32.28 10.47
C PHE A 358 13.64 33.54 11.03
N SER A 359 14.37 34.66 11.17
CA SER A 359 13.75 35.97 11.44
C SER A 359 12.85 36.40 10.29
N ALA A 360 13.25 36.17 9.03
CA ALA A 360 12.39 36.41 7.89
C ALA A 360 11.12 35.57 7.99
N TRP A 361 11.21 34.25 8.21
CA TRP A 361 10.02 33.41 8.44
C TRP A 361 9.12 33.90 9.58
N SER A 362 9.71 34.41 10.67
CA SER A 362 8.96 34.99 11.80
C SER A 362 8.17 36.24 11.38
N SER A 363 8.72 37.08 10.49
CA SER A 363 8.06 38.31 10.02
C SER A 363 6.82 38.08 9.14
N PHE A 364 6.67 36.88 8.57
CA PHE A 364 5.50 36.50 7.74
C PHE A 364 4.33 35.93 8.54
N LEU A 365 4.51 35.67 9.84
CA LEU A 365 3.39 35.33 10.70
C LEU A 365 2.48 36.55 10.88
N SER A 366 1.19 36.29 11.11
CA SER A 366 0.24 37.35 11.36
C SER A 366 0.64 38.13 12.61
N PRO A 367 0.39 39.44 12.66
CA PRO A 367 0.64 40.23 13.84
C PRO A 367 -0.43 39.95 14.90
N ASP A 368 -0.09 40.18 16.18
CA ASP A 368 -1.00 39.92 17.30
C ASP A 368 -2.23 40.87 17.29
N ASP A 369 -2.14 41.99 16.59
CA ASP A 369 -3.19 43.01 16.44
C ASP A 369 -4.23 42.70 15.33
N LEU A 370 -4.10 41.57 14.62
CA LEU A 370 -5.03 41.20 13.57
C LEU A 370 -6.42 40.87 14.14
N LYS A 371 -7.42 41.70 13.82
CA LYS A 371 -8.80 41.61 14.36
C LYS A 371 -9.53 40.28 14.05
N SER A 372 -9.15 39.56 12.99
CA SER A 372 -9.74 38.25 12.65
C SER A 372 -8.87 37.09 13.14
N THR A 373 -9.32 36.43 14.22
CA THR A 373 -8.65 35.25 14.78
C THR A 373 -8.65 34.07 13.81
N LYS A 374 -9.70 33.94 12.98
CA LYS A 374 -9.83 32.94 11.94
C LYS A 374 -8.78 33.12 10.84
N VAL A 375 -8.60 34.35 10.33
CA VAL A 375 -7.57 34.64 9.33
C VAL A 375 -6.17 34.43 9.92
N SER A 376 -5.94 34.87 11.15
CA SER A 376 -4.66 34.69 11.87
C SER A 376 -4.28 33.22 12.02
N SER A 377 -5.18 32.38 12.56
CA SER A 377 -4.88 30.96 12.81
C SER A 377 -4.57 30.22 11.51
N MET A 378 -5.44 30.34 10.50
CA MET A 378 -5.28 29.67 9.21
C MET A 378 -4.01 30.10 8.47
N TRP A 379 -3.68 31.39 8.51
CA TRP A 379 -2.46 31.90 7.89
C TRP A 379 -1.22 31.35 8.57
N ASN A 380 -1.15 31.48 9.89
CA ASN A 380 -0.01 31.04 10.69
C ASN A 380 0.23 29.54 10.57
N ASP A 381 -0.82 28.73 10.69
CA ASP A 381 -0.72 27.27 10.54
C ASP A 381 -0.18 26.90 9.16
N GLY A 382 -0.60 27.66 8.14
CA GLY A 382 -0.11 27.53 6.79
C GLY A 382 1.38 27.84 6.60
N ILE A 383 1.84 28.96 7.17
CA ILE A 383 3.25 29.37 7.11
C ILE A 383 4.11 28.39 7.93
N ILE A 384 3.67 27.99 9.12
CA ILE A 384 4.37 27.02 9.98
C ILE A 384 4.47 25.65 9.29
N GLN A 385 3.41 25.19 8.63
CA GLN A 385 3.45 23.93 7.89
C GLN A 385 4.43 24.00 6.71
N SER A 386 4.49 25.14 6.01
CA SER A 386 5.44 25.34 4.91
C SER A 386 6.87 25.40 5.41
N PHE A 387 7.12 26.10 6.51
CA PHE A 387 8.39 26.13 7.22
C PHE A 387 8.83 24.73 7.66
N ARG A 388 7.95 23.98 8.33
CA ARG A 388 8.19 22.60 8.78
C ARG A 388 8.56 21.70 7.60
N SER A 389 7.76 21.74 6.54
CA SER A 389 7.99 20.92 5.34
C SER A 389 9.32 21.23 4.69
N GLN A 390 9.70 22.51 4.62
CA GLN A 390 11.02 22.92 4.15
C GLN A 390 12.13 22.38 5.06
N MET A 391 12.02 22.54 6.38
CA MET A 391 13.02 22.02 7.31
C MET A 391 13.18 20.50 7.20
N GLU A 392 12.09 19.74 7.16
CA GLU A 392 12.11 18.28 7.02
C GLU A 392 12.72 17.85 5.67
N GLN A 393 12.39 18.54 4.57
CA GLN A 393 13.01 18.30 3.26
C GLN A 393 14.52 18.56 3.28
N GLN A 394 14.94 19.65 3.92
CA GLN A 394 16.35 20.04 3.96
C GLN A 394 17.19 19.09 4.81
N ILE A 395 16.67 18.66 5.98
CA ILE A 395 17.27 17.62 6.83
C ILE A 395 17.46 16.32 6.04
N SER A 396 16.46 15.94 5.23
CA SER A 396 16.50 14.70 4.43
C SER A 396 17.48 14.77 3.25
N SER A 397 17.80 15.98 2.76
CA SER A 397 18.61 16.21 1.55
C SER A 397 20.13 16.31 1.79
N TYR A 398 20.62 15.98 2.99
CA TYR A 398 22.04 16.01 3.39
C TYR A 398 22.75 17.38 3.42
N TYR A 399 22.11 18.48 2.96
CA TYR A 399 22.68 19.84 3.03
C TYR A 399 22.67 20.42 4.46
N TRP A 400 21.70 20.00 5.28
CA TRP A 400 21.54 20.38 6.67
C TRP A 400 21.56 19.12 7.53
N ASN A 401 22.54 18.97 8.42
CA ASN A 401 22.52 17.85 9.37
C ASN A 401 21.69 18.21 10.60
N THR A 402 21.14 17.18 11.24
CA THR A 402 20.37 17.26 12.47
C THR A 402 21.12 17.99 13.61
N GLY A 403 22.46 17.99 13.58
CA GLY A 403 23.29 18.70 14.53
C GLY A 403 23.13 20.21 14.48
N ASN A 404 23.12 20.79 13.27
CA ASN A 404 22.97 22.23 13.11
C ASN A 404 21.58 22.72 13.56
N LEU A 405 20.53 21.89 13.42
CA LEU A 405 19.19 22.19 13.96
C LEU A 405 19.21 22.29 15.48
N ILE A 406 19.80 21.30 16.15
CA ILE A 406 19.87 21.27 17.61
C ILE A 406 20.78 22.39 18.13
N GLN A 407 21.90 22.64 17.44
CA GLN A 407 22.77 23.76 17.75
C GLN A 407 22.03 25.09 17.66
N PHE A 408 21.32 25.35 16.55
CA PHE A 408 20.53 26.58 16.41
C PHE A 408 19.43 26.69 17.49
N TYR A 409 18.74 25.59 17.79
CA TYR A 409 17.73 25.55 18.86
C TYR A 409 18.34 25.95 20.21
N CYS A 410 19.52 25.42 20.54
CA CYS A 410 20.19 25.72 21.79
C CYS A 410 20.77 27.14 21.84
N THR A 411 21.22 27.71 20.71
CA THR A 411 21.89 29.02 20.67
C THR A 411 20.91 30.18 20.47
N GLU A 412 20.06 30.13 19.44
CA GLU A 412 19.41 31.32 18.87
C GLU A 412 17.87 31.25 18.86
N VAL A 413 17.22 30.16 19.31
CA VAL A 413 15.76 29.96 19.16
C VAL A 413 14.90 31.13 19.70
N ASN A 414 15.35 31.81 20.75
CA ASN A 414 14.60 32.88 21.40
C ASN A 414 14.39 34.12 20.51
N ILE A 415 15.15 34.27 19.41
CA ILE A 415 14.96 35.37 18.46
C ILE A 415 13.71 35.18 17.59
N LEU A 416 13.12 33.99 17.60
CA LEU A 416 12.02 33.62 16.72
C LEU A 416 10.67 33.80 17.40
N HIS A 417 9.63 33.91 16.58
CA HIS A 417 8.26 33.88 17.08
C HIS A 417 7.95 32.53 17.77
N GLN A 418 7.21 32.56 18.89
CA GLN A 418 6.94 31.40 19.75
C GLN A 418 6.47 30.15 18.97
N ARG A 419 5.57 30.33 17.99
CA ARG A 419 5.08 29.21 17.16
C ARG A 419 6.18 28.51 16.34
N LEU A 420 7.16 29.25 15.84
CA LEU A 420 8.31 28.67 15.14
C LEU A 420 9.29 28.02 16.12
N GLN A 421 9.43 28.57 17.33
CA GLN A 421 10.20 27.93 18.40
C GLN A 421 9.63 26.54 18.72
N THR A 422 8.31 26.43 18.88
CA THR A 422 7.62 25.13 19.09
C THR A 422 7.83 24.19 17.92
N CYS A 423 7.74 24.68 16.68
CA CYS A 423 8.01 23.85 15.50
C CYS A 423 9.46 23.33 15.48
N LEU A 424 10.44 24.16 15.84
CA LEU A 424 11.84 23.76 15.89
C LEU A 424 12.11 22.82 17.08
N SER A 425 11.46 23.02 18.23
CA SER A 425 11.57 22.09 19.36
C SER A 425 11.06 20.72 18.96
N ASP A 426 9.89 20.64 18.30
CA ASP A 426 9.34 19.36 17.82
C ASP A 426 10.30 18.63 16.87
N LEU A 427 10.91 19.37 15.95
CA LEU A 427 11.89 18.81 15.03
C LEU A 427 13.17 18.37 15.76
N ALA A 428 13.62 19.13 16.76
CA ALA A 428 14.78 18.79 17.58
C ALA A 428 14.50 17.57 18.49
N PHE A 429 13.28 17.40 19.00
CA PHE A 429 12.85 16.21 19.72
C PHE A 429 12.86 14.98 18.79
N LYS A 430 12.22 15.06 17.62
CA LYS A 430 12.23 13.98 16.61
C LYS A 430 13.64 13.58 16.20
N ALA A 431 14.50 14.56 16.04
CA ALA A 431 15.91 14.40 15.71
C ALA A 431 16.66 13.54 16.74
N ILE A 432 16.48 13.85 18.02
CA ILE A 432 17.09 13.07 19.09
C ILE A 432 16.45 11.70 19.23
N ASP A 433 15.13 11.57 19.04
CA ASP A 433 14.46 10.28 19.06
C ASP A 433 14.95 9.33 17.95
N GLY A 434 15.33 9.89 16.80
CA GLY A 434 15.99 9.18 15.70
C GLY A 434 17.40 8.67 16.01
N GLY A 435 17.92 8.89 17.22
CA GLY A 435 19.22 8.39 17.66
C GLY A 435 20.40 9.32 17.36
N TYR A 436 20.15 10.58 17.01
CA TYR A 436 21.22 11.53 16.70
C TYR A 436 22.02 11.91 17.96
N LYS A 437 23.35 11.78 17.88
CA LYS A 437 24.29 12.14 18.96
C LYS A 437 24.80 13.57 18.75
N VAL A 438 24.60 14.45 19.72
CA VAL A 438 25.01 15.86 19.63
C VAL A 438 26.37 16.06 20.30
N VAL A 439 27.25 16.82 19.64
CA VAL A 439 28.51 17.32 20.23
C VAL A 439 28.22 18.69 20.84
N TYR A 440 28.33 18.81 22.16
CA TYR A 440 27.99 20.01 22.94
C TYR A 440 29.18 20.63 23.66
N THR A 441 30.41 20.25 23.31
CA THR A 441 31.65 20.68 24.01
C THR A 441 31.83 22.20 24.03
N ASP A 442 31.28 22.89 23.05
CA ASP A 442 31.40 24.34 22.86
C ASP A 442 30.21 25.13 23.42
N PHE A 443 29.25 24.46 24.08
CA PHE A 443 28.06 25.13 24.61
C PHE A 443 28.35 25.91 25.89
N ASP A 444 27.80 27.11 26.00
CA ASP A 444 27.78 27.88 27.25
C ASP A 444 26.72 27.36 28.24
N THR A 445 26.68 27.95 29.44
CA THR A 445 25.74 27.57 30.51
C THR A 445 24.27 27.67 30.10
N GLU A 446 23.87 28.66 29.30
CA GLU A 446 22.47 28.84 28.88
C GLU A 446 22.09 27.83 27.80
N GLN A 447 23.00 27.58 26.85
CA GLN A 447 22.85 26.57 25.81
C GLN A 447 22.76 25.16 26.42
N LEU A 448 23.58 24.86 27.43
CA LEU A 448 23.52 23.60 28.18
C LEU A 448 22.21 23.42 28.94
N LYS A 449 21.61 24.49 29.49
CA LYS A 449 20.27 24.42 30.11
C LYS A 449 19.20 24.01 29.10
N ARG A 450 19.20 24.60 27.90
CA ARG A 450 18.23 24.27 26.84
C ARG A 450 18.43 22.85 26.31
N PHE A 451 19.69 22.46 26.11
CA PHE A 451 20.02 21.11 25.69
C PHE A 451 19.65 20.06 26.75
N GLY A 452 19.95 20.34 28.03
CA GLY A 452 19.58 19.50 29.16
C GLY A 452 18.07 19.34 29.33
N TYR A 453 17.30 20.41 29.12
CA TYR A 453 15.83 20.34 29.07
C TYR A 453 15.35 19.40 27.97
N LEU A 454 15.90 19.52 26.77
CA LEU A 454 15.51 18.68 25.63
C LEU A 454 15.78 17.19 25.92
N LEU A 455 16.97 16.87 26.42
CA LEU A 455 17.34 15.50 26.80
C LEU A 455 16.46 14.96 27.94
N THR A 456 16.19 15.79 28.96
CA THR A 456 15.32 15.44 30.09
C THR A 456 13.92 15.09 29.61
N PHE A 457 13.33 15.97 28.80
CA PHE A 457 11.97 15.77 28.28
C PHE A 457 11.89 14.46 27.49
N GLN A 458 12.85 14.22 26.59
CA GLN A 458 12.85 13.02 25.77
C GLN A 458 13.02 11.75 26.62
N PHE A 459 13.96 11.76 27.57
CA PHE A 459 14.20 10.62 28.45
C PHE A 459 12.95 10.30 29.28
N GLU A 460 12.38 11.30 29.95
CA GLU A 460 11.22 11.10 30.82
C GLU A 460 9.95 10.71 30.06
N ASP A 461 9.72 11.27 28.86
CA ASP A 461 8.59 10.90 28.02
C ASP A 461 8.66 9.43 27.59
N HIS A 462 9.83 8.98 27.11
CA HIS A 462 10.04 7.58 26.75
C HIS A 462 10.04 6.65 27.96
N TRP A 463 10.62 7.07 29.08
CA TRP A 463 10.59 6.33 30.33
C TRP A 463 9.14 6.10 30.79
N LYS A 464 8.31 7.15 30.86
CA LYS A 464 6.88 7.04 31.23
C LYS A 464 6.11 6.09 30.32
N LYS A 465 6.33 6.16 29.00
CA LYS A 465 5.70 5.26 28.02
C LYS A 465 6.13 3.80 28.24
N SER A 466 7.40 3.55 28.54
CA SER A 466 7.93 2.21 28.83
C SER A 466 7.45 1.62 30.17
N VAL A 467 7.08 2.49 31.13
CA VAL A 467 6.60 2.12 32.48
C VAL A 467 5.07 1.97 32.54
N ALA A 468 4.32 2.34 31.50
CA ALA A 468 2.85 2.28 31.50
C ALA A 468 2.26 0.85 31.41
N ASP A 469 3.02 -0.15 30.97
CA ASP A 469 2.52 -1.53 30.81
C ASP A 469 2.65 -2.34 32.13
N ALA A 470 1.61 -2.33 32.96
CA ALA A 470 1.59 -2.89 34.31
C ALA A 470 1.92 -4.41 34.44
N SER A 471 2.04 -5.14 33.32
CA SER A 471 2.14 -6.61 33.30
C SER A 471 3.58 -7.18 33.44
N ALA A 472 4.62 -6.38 33.15
CA ALA A 472 6.02 -6.83 33.15
C ALA A 472 6.78 -6.48 34.45
N ASN A 473 7.75 -7.31 34.86
CA ASN A 473 8.68 -7.00 35.98
C ASN A 473 9.47 -5.72 35.68
N GLU A 474 9.66 -4.85 36.67
CA GLU A 474 10.34 -3.55 36.57
C GLU A 474 11.73 -3.68 35.92
N VAL A 475 12.49 -4.70 36.35
CA VAL A 475 13.83 -5.01 35.85
C VAL A 475 13.84 -5.32 34.34
N LYS A 476 12.84 -6.05 33.84
CA LYS A 476 12.71 -6.38 32.42
C LYS A 476 12.39 -5.15 31.57
N ARG A 477 11.58 -4.23 32.09
CA ARG A 477 11.25 -2.98 31.39
C ARG A 477 12.48 -2.10 31.26
N MET A 478 13.31 -2.02 32.30
CA MET A 478 14.58 -1.32 32.23
C MET A 478 15.49 -1.90 31.15
N LEU A 479 15.64 -3.23 31.11
CA LEU A 479 16.45 -3.90 30.08
C LEU A 479 15.93 -3.59 28.66
N LEU A 480 14.62 -3.72 28.46
CA LEU A 480 13.99 -3.45 27.19
C LEU A 480 14.15 -1.97 26.78
N PHE A 481 13.96 -1.03 27.71
CA PHE A 481 14.15 0.40 27.47
C PHE A 481 15.58 0.69 26.98
N MET A 482 16.60 0.15 27.67
CA MET A 482 18.00 0.36 27.29
C MET A 482 18.32 -0.22 25.90
N LEU A 483 17.79 -1.40 25.58
CA LEU A 483 18.12 -2.16 24.38
C LEU A 483 17.30 -1.77 23.15
N THR A 484 16.12 -1.17 23.33
CA THR A 484 15.23 -0.85 22.22
C THR A 484 15.18 0.63 21.89
N TRP A 485 15.49 1.53 22.83
CA TRP A 485 15.46 2.96 22.57
C TRP A 485 16.81 3.44 21.99
N PRO A 486 16.89 3.77 20.68
CA PRO A 486 18.17 4.08 20.03
C PRO A 486 19.01 5.18 20.71
N PRO A 487 18.40 6.29 21.18
CA PRO A 487 19.10 7.38 21.85
C PRO A 487 19.75 7.00 23.16
N PHE A 488 19.39 5.87 23.80
CA PHE A 488 19.95 5.49 25.11
C PHE A 488 21.49 5.38 25.06
N SER A 489 22.06 4.97 23.93
CA SER A 489 23.52 4.99 23.70
C SER A 489 24.15 6.39 23.82
N HIS A 490 23.44 7.44 23.40
CA HIS A 490 23.87 8.82 23.59
C HIS A 490 23.89 9.16 25.09
N PHE A 491 22.82 8.83 25.82
CA PHE A 491 22.74 9.05 27.26
C PHE A 491 23.83 8.31 28.04
N MET A 492 24.15 7.07 27.66
CA MET A 492 25.30 6.34 28.21
C MET A 492 26.61 7.10 27.98
N ALA A 493 26.82 7.63 26.77
CA ALA A 493 28.00 8.44 26.47
C ALA A 493 28.08 9.71 27.35
N LEU A 494 26.95 10.33 27.71
CA LEU A 494 26.93 11.49 28.61
C LEU A 494 27.41 11.15 30.03
N THR A 495 27.14 9.93 30.50
CA THR A 495 27.61 9.46 31.82
C THR A 495 29.11 9.13 31.83
N SER A 496 29.67 8.81 30.66
CA SER A 496 31.09 8.49 30.45
C SER A 496 32.00 9.69 30.16
N GLY A 497 31.46 10.74 29.54
CA GLY A 497 32.20 11.86 28.94
C GLY A 497 32.25 13.12 29.81
N ASP A 498 32.10 14.30 29.19
CA ASP A 498 32.03 15.57 29.91
C ASP A 498 30.74 15.63 30.76
N LYS A 499 30.90 15.40 32.07
CA LYS A 499 29.82 15.35 33.07
C LYS A 499 29.14 16.70 33.31
N LYS A 500 29.59 17.80 32.67
CA LYS A 500 28.94 19.12 32.78
C LYS A 500 27.45 19.08 32.45
N ILE A 501 27.05 18.34 31.41
CA ILE A 501 25.64 18.26 30.98
C ILE A 501 24.75 17.59 32.03
N LEU A 502 25.28 16.67 32.85
CA LEU A 502 24.51 15.98 33.88
C LEU A 502 23.95 16.95 34.93
N GLY A 503 24.61 18.09 35.16
CA GLY A 503 24.13 19.15 36.06
C GLY A 503 22.92 19.92 35.52
N PHE A 504 22.56 19.73 34.25
CA PHE A 504 21.42 20.38 33.58
C PHE A 504 20.27 19.42 33.24
N LEU A 505 20.41 18.13 33.58
CA LEU A 505 19.33 17.14 33.51
C LEU A 505 18.47 17.21 34.79
N SER A 506 17.22 16.72 34.74
CA SER A 506 16.42 16.58 35.96
C SER A 506 17.02 15.55 36.92
N GLY A 507 16.73 15.70 38.21
CA GLY A 507 17.14 14.74 39.24
C GLY A 507 16.62 13.33 38.95
N ASP A 508 15.37 13.20 38.51
CA ASP A 508 14.74 11.92 38.18
C ASP A 508 15.42 11.26 36.97
N CYS A 509 15.71 12.03 35.91
CA CYS A 509 16.44 11.53 34.75
C CYS A 509 17.82 10.96 35.16
N VAL A 510 18.57 11.69 35.99
CA VAL A 510 19.89 11.24 36.47
C VAL A 510 19.77 9.98 37.34
N ILE A 511 18.76 9.89 38.20
CA ILE A 511 18.51 8.70 39.04
C ILE A 511 18.24 7.48 38.15
N HIS A 512 17.34 7.59 37.17
CA HIS A 512 17.00 6.49 36.28
C HIS A 512 18.16 6.08 35.37
N LEU A 513 18.95 7.04 34.87
CA LEU A 513 20.18 6.75 34.13
C LEU A 513 21.16 5.94 34.99
N LYS A 514 21.36 6.33 36.25
CA LYS A 514 22.25 5.60 37.18
C LYS A 514 21.73 4.20 37.51
N GLN A 515 20.42 4.03 37.66
CA GLN A 515 19.80 2.71 37.84
C GLN A 515 20.07 1.82 36.62
N CYS A 516 19.89 2.34 35.41
CA CYS A 516 20.15 1.63 34.16
C CYS A 516 21.63 1.23 34.03
N THR A 517 22.57 2.14 34.29
CA THR A 517 24.01 1.85 34.20
C THR A 517 24.44 0.79 35.22
N THR A 518 23.92 0.86 36.45
CA THR A 518 24.22 -0.11 37.52
C THR A 518 23.67 -1.50 37.16
N TYR A 519 22.45 -1.56 36.63
CA TYR A 519 21.85 -2.81 36.21
C TYR A 519 22.56 -3.43 34.99
N LEU A 520 22.98 -2.60 34.01
CA LEU A 520 23.80 -3.06 32.89
C LEU A 520 25.15 -3.65 33.35
N SER A 521 25.82 -3.02 34.33
CA SER A 521 27.05 -3.54 34.94
C SER A 521 26.83 -4.89 35.65
N SER A 522 25.70 -5.02 36.36
CA SER A 522 25.29 -6.30 36.97
C SER A 522 25.12 -7.38 35.90
N LEU A 523 24.44 -7.10 34.78
CA LEU A 523 24.22 -8.07 33.71
C LEU A 523 25.52 -8.55 33.06
N ILE A 524 26.48 -7.65 32.85
CA ILE A 524 27.81 -8.01 32.35
C ILE A 524 28.49 -8.98 33.31
N SER A 525 28.44 -8.70 34.62
CA SER A 525 29.00 -9.56 35.66
C SER A 525 28.29 -10.92 35.70
N SER A 526 26.97 -10.94 35.59
CA SER A 526 26.16 -12.17 35.54
C SER A 526 26.43 -13.04 34.29
N CYS A 527 26.78 -12.41 33.16
CA CYS A 527 27.25 -13.14 31.98
C CYS A 527 28.61 -13.79 32.22
N GLN A 528 29.50 -13.13 32.97
CA GLN A 528 30.83 -13.63 33.28
C GLN A 528 30.77 -14.86 34.20
N ASP A 529 30.02 -14.79 35.30
CA ASP A 529 29.96 -15.85 36.32
C ASP A 529 28.87 -16.92 36.09
N GLY A 530 27.98 -16.70 35.11
CA GLY A 530 26.89 -17.63 34.78
C GLY A 530 25.65 -17.52 35.67
N THR A 531 25.56 -16.49 36.51
CA THR A 531 24.35 -16.21 37.33
C THR A 531 23.22 -15.55 36.53
N ILE A 532 23.44 -15.22 35.26
CA ILE A 532 22.42 -14.64 34.39
C ILE A 532 21.18 -15.54 34.24
N THR A 533 20.00 -14.92 34.25
CA THR A 533 18.74 -15.61 34.01
C THR A 533 18.59 -16.00 32.53
N LEU A 534 17.85 -17.06 32.24
CA LEU A 534 17.54 -17.44 30.85
C LEU A 534 16.76 -16.35 30.12
N GLU A 535 15.84 -15.69 30.81
CA GLU A 535 15.01 -14.62 30.24
C GLU A 535 15.86 -13.40 29.85
N ASP A 536 16.81 -12.98 30.70
CA ASP A 536 17.71 -11.86 30.40
C ASP A 536 18.67 -12.22 29.27
N LEU A 537 19.22 -13.45 29.25
CA LEU A 537 20.09 -13.90 28.17
C LEU A 537 19.34 -13.93 26.82
N GLU A 538 18.11 -14.45 26.79
CA GLU A 538 17.29 -14.47 25.58
C GLU A 538 17.02 -13.06 25.05
N LEU A 539 16.75 -12.09 25.93
CA LEU A 539 16.56 -10.70 25.54
C LEU A 539 17.85 -10.07 25.00
N ILE A 540 18.99 -10.32 25.65
CA ILE A 540 20.31 -9.88 25.17
C ILE A 540 20.59 -10.45 23.78
N LEU A 541 20.34 -11.74 23.55
CA LEU A 541 20.60 -12.39 22.25
C LEU A 541 19.70 -11.83 21.14
N SER A 542 18.44 -11.50 21.47
CA SER A 542 17.52 -10.89 20.51
C SER A 542 17.92 -9.46 20.08
N THR A 543 18.74 -8.78 20.90
CA THR A 543 19.16 -7.37 20.71
C THR A 543 20.69 -7.21 20.78
N GLY A 544 21.43 -8.26 20.41
CA GLY A 544 22.85 -8.44 20.73
C GLY A 544 23.75 -7.28 20.31
N GLU A 545 23.56 -6.72 19.11
CA GLU A 545 24.36 -5.57 18.63
C GLU A 545 24.23 -4.36 19.55
N LYS A 546 23.01 -4.06 20.02
CA LYS A 546 22.77 -2.89 20.89
C LYS A 546 23.33 -3.13 22.28
N PHE A 547 23.15 -4.33 22.84
CA PHE A 547 23.75 -4.68 24.12
C PHE A 547 25.28 -4.50 24.05
N LEU A 548 25.92 -5.03 23.00
CA LEU A 548 27.36 -4.87 22.80
C LEU A 548 27.79 -3.40 22.71
N GLU A 549 27.10 -2.55 21.94
CA GLU A 549 27.38 -1.10 21.87
C GLU A 549 27.35 -0.44 23.27
N LEU A 550 26.33 -0.75 24.08
CA LEU A 550 26.16 -0.18 25.41
C LEU A 550 27.23 -0.69 26.39
N THR A 551 27.56 -1.98 26.34
CA THR A 551 28.60 -2.56 27.20
C THR A 551 30.00 -2.03 26.87
N GLU A 552 30.32 -1.84 25.59
CA GLU A 552 31.58 -1.21 25.18
C GLU A 552 31.66 0.23 25.69
N SER A 553 30.57 0.99 25.58
CA SER A 553 30.47 2.35 26.09
C SER A 553 30.70 2.40 27.60
N LEU A 554 30.15 1.45 28.37
CA LEU A 554 30.29 1.36 29.81
C LEU A 554 31.71 0.94 30.25
N GLN A 555 32.31 -0.06 29.60
CA GLN A 555 33.66 -0.54 29.92
C GLN A 555 34.76 0.48 29.59
N ASN A 556 34.53 1.35 28.59
CA ASN A 556 35.47 2.43 28.26
C ASN A 556 35.53 3.54 29.33
N VAL A 557 34.55 3.60 30.24
CA VAL A 557 34.49 4.56 31.37
C VAL A 557 35.32 4.07 32.56
N GLU A 558 35.25 2.78 32.84
CA GLU A 558 35.85 2.13 34.01
C GLU A 558 37.33 1.78 33.78
N LYS A 559 38.12 2.74 33.25
CA LYS A 559 39.56 2.55 32.95
C LYS A 559 40.44 2.15 34.16
N GLU A 560 39.88 2.15 35.37
CA GLU A 560 40.56 1.81 36.62
C GLU A 560 40.35 0.34 37.06
N SER A 561 39.49 -0.46 36.41
CA SER A 561 39.35 -1.89 36.70
C SER A 561 40.19 -2.75 35.74
N HIS A 562 41.19 -3.46 36.27
CA HIS A 562 42.18 -4.22 35.49
C HIS A 562 41.66 -5.47 34.75
N LEU A 563 40.34 -5.65 34.58
CA LEU A 563 39.74 -6.82 33.94
C LEU A 563 38.60 -6.40 32.98
N LYS A 564 38.95 -6.10 31.72
CA LYS A 564 37.96 -5.92 30.66
C LYS A 564 37.32 -7.28 30.36
N ILE A 565 36.06 -7.46 30.75
CA ILE A 565 35.29 -8.67 30.46
C ILE A 565 35.05 -8.76 28.94
N ASP A 566 35.41 -9.89 28.34
CA ASP A 566 35.07 -10.21 26.95
C ASP A 566 33.58 -10.60 26.85
N VAL A 567 32.73 -9.57 26.78
CA VAL A 567 31.27 -9.71 26.75
C VAL A 567 30.80 -10.55 25.54
N PRO A 568 31.30 -10.35 24.30
CA PRO A 568 30.95 -11.21 23.18
C PRO A 568 31.25 -12.69 23.44
N LYS A 569 32.44 -13.01 23.99
CA LYS A 569 32.82 -14.38 24.34
C LYS A 569 31.91 -14.94 25.44
N ALA A 570 31.60 -14.15 26.47
CA ALA A 570 30.72 -14.56 27.56
C ALA A 570 29.32 -14.93 27.04
N ILE A 571 28.68 -14.07 26.24
CA ILE A 571 27.36 -14.35 25.65
C ILE A 571 27.40 -15.63 24.81
N ALA A 572 28.44 -15.83 23.98
CA ALA A 572 28.55 -17.01 23.14
C ALA A 572 28.69 -18.32 23.95
N VAL A 573 29.43 -18.27 25.07
CA VAL A 573 29.53 -19.40 26.02
C VAL A 573 28.18 -19.71 26.63
N ARG A 574 27.51 -18.70 27.18
CA ARG A 574 26.21 -18.84 27.85
C ARG A 574 25.15 -19.35 26.87
N GLN A 575 25.16 -18.88 25.63
CA GLN A 575 24.28 -19.39 24.58
C GLN A 575 24.51 -20.88 24.32
N LYS A 576 25.77 -21.33 24.21
CA LYS A 576 26.11 -22.75 24.02
C LYS A 576 25.65 -23.63 25.18
N GLU A 577 25.75 -23.15 26.41
CA GLU A 577 25.25 -23.83 27.62
C GLU A 577 23.72 -23.99 27.59
N VAL A 578 23.00 -22.92 27.25
CA VAL A 578 21.53 -22.92 27.13
C VAL A 578 21.05 -23.81 25.98
N ASP A 579 21.72 -23.79 24.84
CA ASP A 579 21.39 -24.66 23.70
C ASP A 579 21.58 -26.13 24.07
N CYS A 580 22.64 -26.46 24.80
CA CYS A 580 22.87 -27.81 25.30
C CYS A 580 21.77 -28.24 26.28
N TYR A 581 21.35 -27.37 27.19
CA TYR A 581 20.21 -27.61 28.08
C TYR A 581 18.91 -27.82 27.31
N LYS A 582 18.58 -26.95 26.34
CA LYS A 582 17.38 -27.08 25.50
C LYS A 582 17.37 -28.39 24.72
N CYS A 583 18.52 -28.78 24.15
CA CYS A 583 18.69 -30.08 23.48
C CYS A 583 18.45 -31.26 24.44
N GLN A 584 18.94 -31.19 25.67
CA GLN A 584 18.64 -32.22 26.67
C GLN A 584 17.16 -32.28 27.04
N CYS A 585 16.48 -31.13 27.21
CA CYS A 585 15.04 -31.10 27.47
C CYS A 585 14.24 -31.81 26.37
N GLU A 586 14.59 -31.61 25.10
CA GLU A 586 13.93 -32.33 23.99
C GLU A 586 14.17 -33.84 24.05
N LYS A 587 15.39 -34.27 24.38
CA LYS A 587 15.70 -35.70 24.58
C LYS A 587 14.92 -36.31 25.74
N ILE A 588 14.76 -35.58 26.83
CA ILE A 588 13.92 -36.00 27.97
C ILE A 588 12.45 -36.10 27.56
N LYS A 589 11.91 -35.15 26.80
CA LYS A 589 10.54 -35.24 26.27
C LYS A 589 10.34 -36.48 25.39
N ILE A 590 11.32 -36.80 24.53
CA ILE A 590 11.29 -38.04 23.72
C ILE A 590 11.25 -39.28 24.62
N LEU A 591 12.07 -39.34 25.67
CA LEU A 591 12.04 -40.44 26.64
C LEU A 591 10.67 -40.55 27.32
N LEU A 592 10.12 -39.44 27.81
CA LEU A 592 8.80 -39.43 28.47
C LEU A 592 7.70 -39.94 27.54
N ASN A 593 7.71 -39.54 26.25
CA ASN A 593 6.77 -40.04 25.25
C ASN A 593 6.93 -41.54 25.00
N LEU A 594 8.17 -42.05 24.93
CA LEU A 594 8.45 -43.47 24.77
C LEU A 594 8.00 -44.31 25.97
N CYS A 595 8.11 -43.76 27.18
CA CYS A 595 7.66 -44.44 28.40
C CYS A 595 6.14 -44.58 28.48
N GLN A 596 5.35 -43.77 27.77
CA GLN A 596 3.88 -43.92 27.72
C GLN A 596 3.44 -45.29 27.17
N TYR A 597 4.27 -45.92 26.33
CA TYR A 597 4.02 -47.25 25.78
C TYR A 597 4.39 -48.40 26.73
N VAL A 598 4.98 -48.09 27.89
CA VAL A 598 5.45 -49.06 28.90
C VAL A 598 4.75 -48.79 30.23
N PRO A 599 3.63 -49.48 30.55
CA PRO A 599 2.68 -49.06 31.59
C PRO A 599 3.20 -49.02 33.04
N SER A 600 4.38 -49.55 33.34
CA SER A 600 4.86 -49.78 34.72
C SER A 600 6.10 -48.97 35.12
N VAL A 601 6.70 -48.20 34.21
CA VAL A 601 7.96 -47.47 34.48
C VAL A 601 7.68 -46.21 35.28
N ASP A 602 8.35 -46.03 36.42
CA ASP A 602 8.30 -44.76 37.16
C ASP A 602 9.09 -43.65 36.44
N ILE A 603 8.35 -42.66 35.92
CA ILE A 603 8.90 -41.45 35.29
C ILE A 603 8.60 -40.17 36.10
N SER A 604 7.98 -40.30 37.26
CA SER A 604 7.40 -39.19 38.02
C SER A 604 8.44 -38.17 38.44
N SER A 605 9.65 -38.62 38.79
CA SER A 605 10.75 -37.76 39.22
C SER A 605 11.29 -36.88 38.08
N VAL A 606 11.48 -37.48 36.89
CA VAL A 606 11.99 -36.79 35.70
C VAL A 606 10.95 -35.83 35.14
N GLN A 607 9.69 -36.25 35.07
CA GLN A 607 8.59 -35.41 34.61
C GLN A 607 8.39 -34.20 35.52
N ARG A 608 8.33 -34.41 36.84
CA ARG A 608 8.19 -33.32 37.82
C ARG A 608 9.37 -32.33 37.72
N ARG A 609 10.59 -32.82 37.52
CA ARG A 609 11.77 -31.96 37.35
C ARG A 609 11.68 -31.10 36.09
N LEU A 610 11.25 -31.67 34.97
CA LEU A 610 11.04 -30.92 33.71
C LEU A 610 9.97 -29.84 33.89
N GLU A 611 8.83 -30.18 34.51
CA GLU A 611 7.74 -29.24 34.79
C GLU A 611 8.20 -28.11 35.72
N GLN A 612 8.90 -28.43 36.81
CA GLN A 612 9.47 -27.45 37.75
C GLN A 612 10.42 -26.46 37.05
N LEU A 613 11.34 -26.95 36.24
CA LEU A 613 12.28 -26.10 35.50
C LEU A 613 11.55 -25.21 34.49
N SER A 614 10.53 -25.74 33.80
CA SER A 614 9.74 -24.96 32.84
C SER A 614 8.86 -23.87 33.49
N ALA A 615 8.43 -24.08 34.74
CA ALA A 615 7.59 -23.12 35.48
C ALA A 615 8.41 -22.06 36.24
N THR A 616 9.72 -22.23 36.36
CA THR A 616 10.60 -21.32 37.11
C THR A 616 10.89 -20.07 36.30
N ARG A 617 10.32 -18.93 36.70
CA ARG A 617 10.47 -17.65 35.99
C ARG A 617 11.90 -17.08 36.01
N MET A 618 12.60 -17.21 37.14
CA MET A 618 13.96 -16.69 37.33
C MET A 618 14.99 -17.83 37.34
N LEU A 619 14.98 -18.66 36.29
CA LEU A 619 15.92 -19.76 36.16
C LEU A 619 17.25 -19.24 35.64
N CYS A 620 18.34 -19.48 36.38
CA CYS A 620 19.70 -19.05 36.00
C CYS A 620 20.49 -20.20 35.35
N ILE A 621 21.54 -19.86 34.61
CA ILE A 621 22.41 -20.86 33.96
C ILE A 621 23.08 -21.77 35.00
N VAL A 622 23.53 -21.20 36.13
CA VAL A 622 24.04 -21.94 37.30
C VAL A 622 23.08 -23.02 37.84
N ASP A 623 21.77 -22.89 37.61
CA ASP A 623 20.78 -23.85 38.09
C ASP A 623 20.63 -25.07 37.15
N ILE A 624 20.98 -24.91 35.88
CA ILE A 624 20.79 -25.92 34.83
C ILE A 624 22.09 -26.60 34.38
N CYS A 625 23.24 -25.93 34.48
CA CYS A 625 24.53 -26.50 34.14
C CYS A 625 25.61 -26.13 35.17
N GLU A 626 26.80 -26.70 35.01
CA GLU A 626 28.02 -26.21 35.67
C GLU A 626 28.68 -25.19 34.73
N PRO A 627 28.50 -23.88 34.97
CA PRO A 627 28.98 -22.85 34.07
C PRO A 627 30.50 -22.88 34.00
N VAL A 628 31.07 -22.81 32.80
CA VAL A 628 32.52 -22.74 32.68
C VAL A 628 33.05 -21.41 33.21
N ASN A 629 34.18 -21.46 33.91
CA ASN A 629 34.94 -20.26 34.25
C ASN A 629 35.55 -19.69 32.95
N MET A 630 35.24 -18.43 32.66
CA MET A 630 35.66 -17.77 31.43
C MET A 630 37.19 -17.67 31.28
N ASP A 631 37.93 -17.60 32.39
CA ASP A 631 39.39 -17.50 32.42
C ASP A 631 40.06 -18.85 32.09
N SER A 632 39.37 -19.97 32.31
CA SER A 632 39.88 -21.31 32.00
C SER A 632 39.49 -21.82 30.61
N LEU A 633 38.62 -21.10 29.89
CA LEU A 633 38.13 -21.50 28.57
C LEU A 633 39.11 -21.13 27.45
N GLN A 634 39.80 -22.15 26.92
CA GLN A 634 40.74 -22.03 25.79
C GLN A 634 40.05 -22.00 24.42
N ASP A 635 39.10 -22.92 24.16
CA ASP A 635 38.39 -23.02 22.87
C ASP A 635 36.89 -23.31 23.08
N LEU A 636 36.05 -22.40 22.55
CA LEU A 636 34.60 -22.52 22.59
C LEU A 636 34.09 -23.70 21.75
N GLN A 637 34.73 -24.05 20.64
CA GLN A 637 34.25 -25.12 19.76
C GLN A 637 34.37 -26.49 20.43
N VAL A 638 35.47 -26.72 21.14
CA VAL A 638 35.75 -27.98 21.86
C VAL A 638 34.98 -28.08 23.18
N TYR A 639 34.61 -26.94 23.78
CA TYR A 639 33.88 -26.93 25.05
C TYR A 639 32.53 -27.67 24.96
N LYS A 640 32.30 -28.57 25.92
CA LYS A 640 31.05 -29.32 26.09
C LYS A 640 30.41 -28.96 27.43
N PRO A 641 29.29 -28.21 27.43
CA PRO A 641 28.57 -27.89 28.65
C PRO A 641 28.17 -29.12 29.45
N GLN A 642 28.36 -29.08 30.76
CA GLN A 642 27.91 -30.13 31.67
C GLN A 642 26.56 -29.74 32.26
N ILE A 643 25.49 -30.30 31.71
CA ILE A 643 24.14 -30.04 32.19
C ILE A 643 23.86 -30.91 33.42
N LYS A 644 23.45 -30.27 34.52
CA LYS A 644 23.07 -30.92 35.79
C LYS A 644 21.57 -30.80 36.09
N ALA A 645 20.80 -30.22 35.15
CA ALA A 645 19.36 -30.00 35.29
C ALA A 645 18.57 -31.28 35.59
N PHE A 646 19.02 -32.41 35.03
CA PHE A 646 18.41 -33.74 35.19
C PHE A 646 19.41 -34.69 35.88
N LEU A 647 19.04 -35.23 37.05
CA LEU A 647 19.86 -36.16 37.83
C LEU A 647 19.80 -37.59 37.24
N LEU A 648 20.31 -37.77 36.02
CA LEU A 648 20.36 -39.07 35.33
C LEU A 648 21.80 -39.61 35.23
N PRO A 649 22.00 -40.94 35.31
CA PRO A 649 23.31 -41.55 35.07
C PRO A 649 23.89 -41.22 33.68
N ALA A 650 25.21 -41.01 33.59
CA ALA A 650 25.90 -40.68 32.34
C ALA A 650 25.67 -41.71 31.21
N THR A 651 25.49 -42.98 31.57
CA THR A 651 25.16 -44.07 30.64
C THR A 651 23.82 -43.86 29.93
N LEU A 652 22.86 -43.18 30.58
CA LEU A 652 21.54 -42.92 30.01
C LEU A 652 21.58 -41.80 28.98
N PHE A 653 22.40 -40.77 29.19
CA PHE A 653 22.56 -39.68 28.22
C PHE A 653 23.10 -40.17 26.86
N VAL A 654 24.01 -41.14 26.87
CA VAL A 654 24.48 -41.78 25.62
C VAL A 654 23.34 -42.48 24.88
N ILE A 655 22.41 -43.09 25.61
CA ILE A 655 21.25 -43.77 25.01
C ILE A 655 20.25 -42.73 24.46
N LEU A 656 20.01 -41.64 25.19
CA LEU A 656 19.14 -40.55 24.76
C LEU A 656 19.57 -39.95 23.42
N ASP A 657 20.87 -39.79 23.19
CA ASP A 657 21.41 -39.34 21.89
C ASP A 657 21.03 -40.27 20.75
N VAL A 658 21.04 -41.60 20.99
CA VAL A 658 20.66 -42.58 19.97
C VAL A 658 19.15 -42.64 19.78
N LEU A 659 18.37 -42.52 20.87
CA LEU A 659 16.90 -42.55 20.83
C LEU A 659 16.32 -41.44 19.96
N GLU A 660 16.87 -40.24 20.02
CA GLU A 660 16.42 -39.10 19.20
C GLU A 660 16.41 -39.44 17.70
N SER A 661 17.45 -40.12 17.21
CA SER A 661 17.55 -40.52 15.80
C SER A 661 16.53 -41.60 15.40
N ARG A 662 16.11 -42.45 16.35
CA ARG A 662 15.29 -43.64 16.08
C ARG A 662 13.81 -43.45 16.36
N TYR A 663 13.47 -42.50 17.24
CA TYR A 663 12.09 -42.16 17.60
C TYR A 663 11.21 -41.82 16.38
N LYS A 664 11.82 -41.36 15.28
CA LYS A 664 11.13 -41.05 14.02
C LYS A 664 10.66 -42.27 13.23
N SER A 665 11.13 -43.48 13.57
CA SER A 665 10.74 -44.70 12.88
C SER A 665 9.53 -45.38 13.49
N ARG A 666 8.58 -45.76 12.64
CA ARG A 666 7.42 -46.55 13.03
C ARG A 666 7.79 -47.99 13.38
N VAL A 667 8.76 -48.58 12.68
CA VAL A 667 9.27 -49.93 12.98
C VAL A 667 9.94 -49.94 14.36
N PHE A 668 10.69 -48.89 14.72
CA PHE A 668 11.31 -48.77 16.04
C PHE A 668 10.25 -48.68 17.13
N LEU A 669 9.27 -47.79 16.96
CA LEU A 669 8.16 -47.61 17.91
C LEU A 669 7.34 -48.88 18.08
N LYS A 670 7.11 -49.64 17.00
CA LYS A 670 6.44 -50.95 17.05
C LYS A 670 7.22 -51.94 17.92
N PHE A 671 8.53 -52.10 17.72
CA PHE A 671 9.35 -52.99 18.56
C PHE A 671 9.44 -52.51 20.00
N TRP A 672 9.52 -51.20 20.19
CA TRP A 672 9.51 -50.57 21.51
C TRP A 672 8.22 -50.89 22.27
N GLU A 673 7.07 -50.71 21.64
CA GLU A 673 5.76 -50.99 22.25
C GLU A 673 5.57 -52.50 22.50
N GLU A 674 5.91 -53.36 21.54
CA GLU A 674 5.77 -54.81 21.70
C GLU A 674 6.68 -55.37 22.80
N THR A 675 7.94 -54.94 22.85
CA THR A 675 8.90 -55.35 23.87
C THR A 675 8.55 -54.73 25.23
N GLY A 676 8.11 -53.47 25.24
CA GLY A 676 7.68 -52.75 26.44
C GLY A 676 6.45 -53.38 27.09
N LYS A 677 5.46 -53.85 26.32
CA LYS A 677 4.29 -54.57 26.85
C LYS A 677 4.62 -55.97 27.38
N LYS A 678 5.66 -56.62 26.82
CA LYS A 678 6.09 -57.97 27.24
C LYS A 678 6.89 -57.94 28.54
N ASN A 679 7.69 -56.90 28.77
CA ASN A 679 8.56 -56.78 29.94
C ASN A 679 7.89 -55.94 31.03
N LYS A 680 7.85 -56.43 32.28
CA LYS A 680 7.43 -55.63 33.42
C LYS A 680 8.64 -54.90 33.98
N VAL A 681 8.68 -53.60 33.76
CA VAL A 681 9.81 -52.73 34.08
C VAL A 681 9.32 -51.63 35.01
N ASN A 682 10.01 -51.42 36.14
CA ASN A 682 9.60 -50.44 37.16
C ASN A 682 10.54 -49.23 37.26
N SER A 683 11.77 -49.32 36.75
CA SER A 683 12.74 -48.21 36.78
C SER A 683 13.29 -47.88 35.39
N LEU A 684 13.92 -46.70 35.26
CA LEU A 684 14.61 -46.32 34.02
C LEU A 684 15.78 -47.27 33.71
N GLU A 685 16.54 -47.71 34.72
CA GLU A 685 17.64 -48.67 34.51
C GLU A 685 17.16 -50.01 33.97
N GLU A 686 16.04 -50.51 34.47
CA GLU A 686 15.38 -51.72 33.94
C GLU A 686 14.86 -51.48 32.51
N LEU A 687 14.32 -50.30 32.21
CA LEU A 687 13.83 -49.94 30.86
C LEU A 687 14.99 -50.00 29.86
N PHE A 688 16.13 -49.44 30.24
CA PHE A 688 17.29 -49.41 29.36
C PHE A 688 17.97 -50.78 29.21
N SER A 689 18.02 -51.59 30.26
CA SER A 689 18.64 -52.92 30.21
C SER A 689 17.77 -53.98 29.54
N GLN A 690 16.44 -53.96 29.74
CA GLN A 690 15.54 -55.02 29.26
C GLN A 690 14.79 -54.65 27.97
N VAL A 691 14.38 -53.39 27.81
CA VAL A 691 13.60 -52.95 26.64
C VAL A 691 14.53 -52.37 25.57
N TRP A 692 15.30 -51.33 25.90
CA TRP A 692 16.16 -50.67 24.90
C TRP A 692 17.18 -51.62 24.28
N GLN A 693 17.90 -52.42 25.06
CA GLN A 693 18.91 -53.33 24.51
C GLN A 693 18.31 -54.32 23.52
N SER A 694 17.19 -54.94 23.89
CA SER A 694 16.48 -55.91 23.03
C SER A 694 15.98 -55.25 21.74
N VAL A 695 15.27 -54.11 21.87
CA VAL A 695 14.73 -53.36 20.72
C VAL A 695 15.84 -52.85 19.82
N ASN A 696 16.96 -52.38 20.39
CA ASN A 696 18.11 -51.92 19.63
C ASN A 696 18.75 -53.06 18.80
N GLN A 697 18.83 -54.27 19.34
CA GLN A 697 19.35 -55.44 18.62
C GLN A 697 18.42 -55.84 17.47
N GLU A 698 17.11 -55.95 17.73
CA GLU A 698 16.14 -56.29 16.68
C GLU A 698 16.08 -55.23 15.57
N TRP A 699 16.14 -53.95 15.95
CA TRP A 699 16.23 -52.82 15.05
C TRP A 699 17.44 -52.93 14.12
N LEU A 700 18.65 -53.12 14.69
CA LEU A 700 19.89 -53.25 13.92
C LEU A 700 19.85 -54.47 12.98
N LEU A 701 19.26 -55.58 13.43
CA LEU A 701 19.10 -56.78 12.61
C LEU A 701 18.24 -56.50 11.37
N ILE A 702 17.09 -55.84 11.53
CA ILE A 702 16.22 -55.51 10.40
C ILE A 702 16.88 -54.52 9.45
N CYS A 703 17.54 -53.48 9.97
CA CYS A 703 18.33 -52.56 9.14
C CYS A 703 19.32 -53.34 8.26
N HIS A 704 20.07 -54.28 8.85
CA HIS A 704 21.04 -55.09 8.14
C HIS A 704 20.39 -56.03 7.10
N GLU A 705 19.29 -56.70 7.45
CA GLU A 705 18.59 -57.61 6.52
C GLU A 705 17.97 -56.87 5.33
N ILE A 706 17.44 -55.66 5.52
CA ILE A 706 16.92 -54.81 4.44
C ILE A 706 18.05 -54.33 3.54
N VAL A 707 19.13 -53.80 4.11
CA VAL A 707 20.30 -53.31 3.35
C VAL A 707 20.89 -54.44 2.50
N SER A 708 21.10 -55.62 3.11
CA SER A 708 21.69 -56.78 2.42
C SER A 708 20.71 -57.49 1.48
N GLY A 709 19.39 -57.31 1.66
CA GLY A 709 18.34 -57.96 0.85
C GLY A 709 18.06 -59.41 1.26
N HIS A 710 18.59 -59.85 2.39
CA HIS A 710 18.31 -61.16 2.98
C HIS A 710 16.95 -61.22 3.66
N ILE A 711 16.32 -60.07 3.93
CA ILE A 711 14.93 -60.03 4.41
C ILE A 711 14.02 -60.74 3.40
N CYS A 712 13.12 -61.58 3.89
CA CYS A 712 12.09 -62.19 3.05
C CYS A 712 10.92 -61.25 2.82
N PHE A 713 10.20 -61.43 1.71
CA PHE A 713 9.07 -60.55 1.37
C PHE A 713 7.98 -60.53 2.46
N GLN A 714 7.75 -61.65 3.17
CA GLN A 714 6.79 -61.68 4.27
C GLN A 714 7.25 -60.79 5.44
N LYS A 715 8.48 -60.97 5.93
CA LYS A 715 9.04 -60.16 7.02
C LYS A 715 9.13 -58.68 6.64
N PHE A 716 9.37 -58.36 5.37
CA PHE A 716 9.33 -56.99 4.86
C PHE A 716 7.90 -56.43 4.87
N GLU A 717 6.92 -57.17 4.35
CA GLU A 717 5.51 -56.74 4.34
C GLU A 717 4.91 -56.61 5.76
N ASP A 718 5.30 -57.48 6.70
CA ASP A 718 4.81 -57.45 8.09
C ASP A 718 5.32 -56.23 8.89
N ASN A 719 6.49 -55.70 8.51
CA ASN A 719 7.10 -54.56 9.18
C ASN A 719 6.87 -53.23 8.44
N LEU A 720 6.96 -53.22 7.11
CA LEU A 720 6.85 -52.00 6.29
C LEU A 720 5.66 -52.03 5.32
N GLY A 721 5.15 -53.19 4.95
CA GLY A 721 4.14 -53.34 3.89
C GLY A 721 2.84 -52.58 4.13
N ARG A 722 2.40 -52.53 5.39
CA ARG A 722 1.19 -51.80 5.84
C ARG A 722 1.28 -50.28 5.68
N LEU A 723 2.48 -49.74 5.44
CA LEU A 723 2.69 -48.31 5.20
C LEU A 723 2.30 -47.91 3.78
N SER A 724 2.22 -48.87 2.85
CA SER A 724 1.81 -48.62 1.47
C SER A 724 0.31 -48.84 1.31
N VAL A 725 -0.39 -47.79 0.91
CA VAL A 725 -1.83 -47.81 0.57
C VAL A 725 -1.95 -47.49 -0.92
N ASN A 726 -2.79 -48.23 -1.65
CA ASN A 726 -3.04 -48.02 -3.09
C ASN A 726 -1.76 -47.98 -3.96
N ASP A 727 -0.77 -48.82 -3.65
CA ASP A 727 0.51 -48.86 -4.37
C ASP A 727 1.33 -47.54 -4.29
N ASP A 728 1.11 -46.70 -3.27
CA ASP A 728 2.04 -45.63 -2.88
C ASP A 728 3.18 -46.20 -2.02
N TYR A 729 4.42 -45.99 -2.45
CA TYR A 729 5.63 -46.50 -1.79
C TYR A 729 6.46 -45.39 -1.12
N GLY A 730 6.02 -44.12 -1.17
CA GLY A 730 6.68 -43.00 -0.51
C GLY A 730 6.86 -43.19 1.00
N PRO A 731 5.81 -43.60 1.75
CA PRO A 731 5.94 -43.88 3.19
C PRO A 731 6.93 -45.00 3.51
N ILE A 732 7.06 -46.00 2.64
CA ILE A 732 8.05 -47.08 2.79
C ILE A 732 9.47 -46.54 2.54
N ASP A 733 9.67 -45.64 1.57
CA ASP A 733 10.98 -45.00 1.35
C ASP A 733 11.43 -44.16 2.55
N GLU A 734 10.55 -43.32 3.10
CA GLU A 734 10.85 -42.49 4.27
C GLU A 734 11.09 -43.35 5.53
N GLU A 735 10.35 -44.44 5.72
CA GLU A 735 10.62 -45.37 6.82
C GLU A 735 11.98 -46.06 6.66
N MET A 736 12.32 -46.53 5.47
CA MET A 736 13.64 -47.11 5.19
C MET A 736 14.78 -46.09 5.33
N LYS A 737 14.53 -44.80 5.08
CA LYS A 737 15.48 -43.72 5.34
C LYS A 737 15.72 -43.55 6.83
N SER A 738 14.67 -43.61 7.66
CA SER A 738 14.79 -43.63 9.13
C SER A 738 15.53 -44.87 9.67
N LEU A 739 15.45 -45.99 8.94
CA LEU A 739 16.26 -47.21 9.17
C LEU A 739 17.72 -47.08 8.68
N ASN A 740 18.16 -45.89 8.25
CA ASN A 740 19.50 -45.63 7.67
C ASN A 740 19.83 -46.46 6.42
N VAL A 741 18.82 -46.88 5.64
CA VAL A 741 19.03 -47.57 4.37
C VAL A 741 19.39 -46.56 3.29
N GLY A 742 20.53 -46.75 2.62
CA GLY A 742 21.01 -45.86 1.55
C GLY A 742 20.06 -45.79 0.34
N LYS A 743 20.00 -44.62 -0.31
CA LYS A 743 19.04 -44.27 -1.38
C LYS A 743 18.92 -45.33 -2.48
N GLU A 744 20.05 -45.85 -2.98
CA GLU A 744 20.04 -46.82 -4.08
C GLU A 744 19.51 -48.20 -3.66
N LYS A 745 19.82 -48.63 -2.42
CA LYS A 745 19.25 -49.86 -1.86
C LYS A 745 17.75 -49.71 -1.67
N ARG A 746 17.26 -48.56 -1.20
CA ARG A 746 15.82 -48.29 -1.05
C ARG A 746 15.06 -48.41 -2.37
N LYS A 747 15.55 -47.76 -3.42
CA LYS A 747 14.97 -47.90 -4.78
C LYS A 747 14.90 -49.36 -5.21
N THR A 748 15.99 -50.11 -5.01
CA THR A 748 16.06 -51.53 -5.34
C THR A 748 14.99 -52.34 -4.59
N ARG A 749 14.83 -52.12 -3.28
CA ARG A 749 13.83 -52.83 -2.47
C ARG A 749 12.40 -52.47 -2.87
N ILE A 750 12.14 -51.21 -3.22
CA ILE A 750 10.82 -50.78 -3.71
C ILE A 750 10.49 -51.46 -5.03
N VAL A 751 11.44 -51.55 -5.96
CA VAL A 751 11.25 -52.28 -7.23
C VAL A 751 10.93 -53.74 -6.97
N GLN A 752 11.74 -54.43 -6.16
CA GLN A 752 11.53 -55.83 -5.80
C GLN A 752 10.15 -56.06 -5.14
N LEU A 753 9.72 -55.15 -4.26
CA LEU A 753 8.40 -55.21 -3.62
C LEU A 753 7.26 -55.05 -4.63
N LYS A 754 7.37 -54.09 -5.56
CA LYS A 754 6.39 -53.89 -6.64
C LYS A 754 6.26 -55.15 -7.49
N GLN A 755 7.38 -55.71 -7.91
CA GLN A 755 7.43 -56.93 -8.72
C GLN A 755 6.80 -58.12 -7.99
N TYR A 756 7.11 -58.29 -6.69
CA TYR A 756 6.49 -59.33 -5.86
C TYR A 756 4.98 -59.15 -5.70
N ARG A 757 4.49 -57.93 -5.48
CA ARG A 757 3.05 -57.64 -5.38
C ARG A 757 2.34 -57.86 -6.72
N GLN A 758 2.98 -57.53 -7.84
CA GLN A 758 2.46 -57.83 -9.18
C GLN A 758 2.36 -59.33 -9.43
N LEU A 759 3.40 -60.10 -9.09
CA LEU A 759 3.39 -61.55 -9.17
C LEU A 759 2.19 -62.15 -8.43
N LYS A 760 1.88 -61.67 -7.22
CA LYS A 760 0.70 -62.10 -6.45
C LYS A 760 -0.62 -61.87 -7.19
N LYS A 761 -0.76 -60.76 -7.93
CA LYS A 761 -1.98 -60.44 -8.70
C LYS A 761 -2.20 -61.42 -9.86
N CYS A 762 -1.12 -61.92 -10.49
CA CYS A 762 -1.20 -62.83 -11.65
C CYS A 762 -1.49 -64.30 -11.31
N ILE A 763 -1.36 -64.71 -10.03
CA ILE A 763 -1.51 -66.11 -9.60
C ILE A 763 -2.87 -66.70 -9.99
N HIS A 764 -3.96 -65.91 -9.90
CA HIS A 764 -5.29 -66.39 -10.24
C HIS A 764 -5.44 -66.64 -11.74
N GLY A 765 -5.06 -65.67 -12.58
CA GLY A 765 -5.08 -65.82 -14.04
C GLY A 765 -4.20 -66.97 -14.54
N ALA A 766 -3.01 -67.14 -13.96
CA ALA A 766 -2.13 -68.27 -14.28
C ALA A 766 -2.82 -69.63 -14.03
N ARG A 767 -3.60 -69.75 -12.95
CA ARG A 767 -4.35 -70.99 -12.68
C ARG A 767 -5.46 -71.24 -13.69
N ILE A 768 -6.14 -70.20 -14.14
CA ILE A 768 -7.21 -70.34 -15.14
C ILE A 768 -6.62 -70.77 -16.48
N VAL A 769 -5.50 -70.18 -16.89
CA VAL A 769 -4.76 -70.57 -18.09
C VAL A 769 -4.35 -72.04 -18.05
N LEU A 770 -3.80 -72.53 -16.92
CA LEU A 770 -3.44 -73.94 -16.77
C LEU A 770 -4.66 -74.86 -16.81
N LYS A 771 -5.77 -74.47 -16.17
CA LYS A 771 -7.04 -75.22 -16.25
C LYS A 771 -7.56 -75.28 -17.69
N PHE A 772 -7.47 -74.18 -18.44
CA PHE A 772 -7.88 -74.10 -19.84
C PHE A 772 -7.03 -75.02 -20.72
N ALA A 773 -5.70 -74.93 -20.59
CA ALA A 773 -4.77 -75.78 -21.33
C ALA A 773 -5.05 -77.27 -21.07
N SER A 774 -5.30 -77.65 -19.82
CA SER A 774 -5.68 -79.01 -19.46
C SER A 774 -7.05 -79.43 -20.01
N ALA A 775 -8.04 -78.54 -20.05
CA ALA A 775 -9.39 -78.86 -20.55
C ALA A 775 -9.45 -79.07 -22.07
N LEU A 776 -8.54 -78.43 -22.83
CA LEU A 776 -8.41 -78.57 -24.28
C LEU A 776 -7.25 -79.47 -24.71
N GLU A 777 -6.61 -80.17 -23.77
CA GLU A 777 -5.53 -81.13 -24.03
C GLU A 777 -4.33 -80.51 -24.78
N LEU A 778 -3.99 -79.25 -24.49
CA LEU A 778 -2.83 -78.57 -25.06
C LEU A 778 -1.52 -79.12 -24.45
N THR A 779 -0.56 -79.47 -25.29
CA THR A 779 0.72 -80.11 -24.94
C THR A 779 1.96 -79.20 -25.11
N GLY A 780 1.76 -77.93 -25.49
CA GLY A 780 2.82 -76.92 -25.57
C GLY A 780 3.47 -76.57 -24.22
N ASP A 781 4.47 -75.68 -24.20
CA ASP A 781 5.18 -75.30 -22.96
C ASP A 781 4.35 -74.35 -22.09
N PHE A 782 4.02 -74.78 -20.87
CA PHE A 782 3.35 -73.97 -19.83
C PHE A 782 4.17 -73.83 -18.54
N SER A 783 5.44 -74.26 -18.54
CA SER A 783 6.31 -74.35 -17.34
C SER A 783 6.42 -73.03 -16.57
N VAL A 784 6.49 -71.89 -17.26
CA VAL A 784 6.57 -70.56 -16.62
C VAL A 784 5.25 -70.18 -15.94
N ILE A 785 4.10 -70.55 -16.53
CA ILE A 785 2.77 -70.32 -15.93
C ILE A 785 2.59 -71.23 -14.70
N GLU A 786 3.10 -72.45 -14.74
CA GLU A 786 3.14 -73.37 -13.58
C GLU A 786 3.99 -72.81 -12.43
N GLN A 787 5.15 -72.21 -12.73
CA GLN A 787 5.97 -71.52 -11.73
C GLN A 787 5.21 -70.36 -11.07
N ILE A 788 4.47 -69.55 -11.84
CA ILE A 788 3.65 -68.46 -11.29
C ILE A 788 2.49 -69.01 -10.43
N ALA A 789 1.81 -70.06 -10.89
CA ALA A 789 0.65 -70.65 -10.18
C ALA A 789 1.04 -71.39 -8.89
N SER A 790 2.23 -72.00 -8.85
CA SER A 790 2.77 -72.78 -7.74
C SER A 790 3.40 -71.93 -6.63
N LYS A 791 3.78 -70.67 -6.88
CA LYS A 791 4.39 -69.72 -5.91
C LYS A 791 3.48 -69.27 -4.76
N ARG A 792 2.42 -70.02 -4.42
CA ARG A 792 1.54 -69.78 -3.25
C ARG A 792 2.27 -69.80 -1.88
N LYS A 793 3.59 -70.02 -1.85
CA LYS A 793 4.49 -69.92 -0.66
C LYS A 793 5.64 -68.88 -0.82
N GLY A 794 5.47 -67.83 -1.61
CA GLY A 794 6.51 -66.79 -1.81
C GLY A 794 6.90 -65.95 -0.56
N GLY A 795 6.39 -66.27 0.63
CA GLY A 795 6.70 -65.54 1.86
C GLY A 795 8.15 -65.72 2.35
N GLU A 796 8.77 -66.87 2.06
CA GLU A 796 10.14 -67.21 2.49
C GLU A 796 11.23 -66.75 1.50
N THR A 797 10.84 -66.26 0.31
CA THR A 797 11.81 -65.80 -0.69
C THR A 797 12.48 -64.51 -0.22
N LYS A 798 13.82 -64.51 -0.19
CA LYS A 798 14.62 -63.32 0.13
C LYS A 798 14.50 -62.33 -1.02
N MET A 799 14.42 -61.04 -0.71
CA MET A 799 14.23 -60.02 -1.75
C MET A 799 15.34 -60.01 -2.80
N LYS A 800 16.59 -60.35 -2.41
CA LYS A 800 17.72 -60.46 -3.35
C LYS A 800 17.61 -61.59 -4.38
N ASP A 801 16.80 -62.63 -4.11
CA ASP A 801 16.71 -63.85 -4.92
C ASP A 801 15.50 -63.81 -5.89
N PHE A 802 14.93 -62.63 -6.17
CA PHE A 802 13.75 -62.47 -7.04
C PHE A 802 14.14 -62.42 -8.53
N ASP A 803 13.49 -63.23 -9.37
CA ASP A 803 13.84 -63.47 -10.80
C ASP A 803 13.04 -62.55 -11.76
N ASP A 804 13.75 -61.88 -12.66
CA ASP A 804 13.18 -60.97 -13.67
C ASP A 804 12.35 -61.68 -14.75
N SER A 805 12.59 -62.98 -15.00
CA SER A 805 11.89 -63.75 -16.04
C SER A 805 10.39 -63.93 -15.75
N LEU A 806 10.01 -63.97 -14.47
CA LEU A 806 8.62 -64.12 -14.02
C LEU A 806 7.79 -62.85 -14.27
N ILE A 807 8.43 -61.68 -14.30
CA ILE A 807 7.76 -60.39 -14.44
C ILE A 807 7.24 -60.19 -15.86
N GLN A 808 8.03 -60.56 -16.87
CA GLN A 808 7.62 -60.47 -18.27
C GLN A 808 6.36 -61.31 -18.53
N THR A 809 6.27 -62.48 -17.91
CA THR A 809 5.10 -63.36 -18.02
C THR A 809 3.92 -62.84 -17.20
N CYS A 810 4.15 -62.18 -16.06
CA CYS A 810 3.11 -61.47 -15.31
C CYS A 810 2.48 -60.31 -16.10
N GLU A 811 3.25 -59.58 -16.92
CA GLU A 811 2.68 -58.55 -17.81
C GLU A 811 1.74 -59.16 -18.85
N LEU A 812 2.09 -60.33 -19.42
CA LEU A 812 1.20 -61.03 -20.37
C LEU A 812 -0.11 -61.50 -19.71
N LEU A 813 -0.07 -61.82 -18.41
CA LEU A 813 -1.24 -62.26 -17.63
C LEU A 813 -2.05 -61.10 -17.03
N LYS A 814 -1.54 -59.87 -17.07
CA LYS A 814 -2.16 -58.70 -16.43
C LYS A 814 -3.54 -58.36 -17.03
N ASP A 815 -3.71 -58.67 -18.32
CA ASP A 815 -4.94 -58.42 -19.08
C ASP A 815 -6.04 -59.45 -18.79
N LEU A 816 -5.78 -60.52 -18.03
CA LEU A 816 -6.78 -61.48 -17.57
C LEU A 816 -7.58 -60.91 -16.39
N THR A 817 -8.52 -60.02 -16.71
CA THR A 817 -9.50 -59.49 -15.76
C THR A 817 -10.55 -60.56 -15.40
N THR A 818 -11.41 -60.31 -14.41
CA THR A 818 -12.48 -61.24 -14.02
C THR A 818 -13.45 -61.56 -15.17
N PRO A 819 -13.96 -60.60 -15.96
CA PRO A 819 -14.83 -60.93 -17.12
C PRO A 819 -14.13 -61.80 -18.16
N ARG A 820 -12.85 -61.52 -18.41
CA ARG A 820 -12.02 -62.27 -19.35
C ARG A 820 -11.74 -63.69 -18.83
N SER A 821 -11.47 -63.82 -17.54
CA SER A 821 -11.36 -65.10 -16.83
C SER A 821 -12.63 -65.95 -16.98
N ASN A 822 -13.82 -65.35 -16.82
CA ASN A 822 -15.09 -66.03 -17.00
C ASN A 822 -15.28 -66.57 -18.43
N CYS A 823 -14.72 -65.90 -19.45
CA CYS A 823 -14.80 -66.39 -20.82
C CYS A 823 -14.03 -67.70 -21.01
N LEU A 824 -12.85 -67.81 -20.40
CA LEU A 824 -12.07 -69.05 -20.44
C LEU A 824 -12.74 -70.14 -19.63
N GLU A 825 -13.37 -69.80 -18.50
CA GLU A 825 -14.17 -70.74 -17.72
C GLU A 825 -15.38 -71.26 -18.50
N ALA A 826 -16.10 -70.41 -19.24
CA ALA A 826 -17.21 -70.83 -20.10
C ALA A 826 -16.76 -71.82 -21.20
N VAL A 827 -15.56 -71.62 -21.75
CA VAL A 827 -14.95 -72.57 -22.71
C VAL A 827 -14.61 -73.90 -22.03
N ILE A 828 -14.01 -73.85 -20.84
CA ILE A 828 -13.70 -75.06 -20.05
C ILE A 828 -14.98 -75.86 -19.76
N THR A 829 -16.05 -75.19 -19.37
CA THR A 829 -17.36 -75.82 -19.10
C THR A 829 -17.98 -76.40 -20.37
N SER A 830 -17.79 -75.74 -21.52
CA SER A 830 -18.37 -76.13 -22.81
C SER A 830 -17.48 -77.09 -23.64
N LYS A 831 -16.50 -77.75 -23.02
CA LYS A 831 -15.49 -78.57 -23.73
C LYS A 831 -16.06 -79.63 -24.68
N ASN A 832 -17.19 -80.25 -24.33
CA ASN A 832 -17.83 -81.28 -25.15
C ASN A 832 -18.41 -80.70 -26.44
N LEU A 833 -19.03 -79.52 -26.35
CA LEU A 833 -19.49 -78.76 -27.52
C LEU A 833 -18.31 -78.43 -28.42
N LEU A 834 -17.20 -77.93 -27.86
CA LEU A 834 -16.02 -77.57 -28.63
C LEU A 834 -15.40 -78.76 -29.35
N LYS A 835 -15.27 -79.91 -28.67
CA LYS A 835 -14.80 -81.15 -29.27
C LYS A 835 -15.68 -81.54 -30.45
N TRP A 836 -17.00 -81.52 -30.26
CA TRP A 836 -17.94 -81.80 -31.33
C TRP A 836 -17.83 -80.80 -32.49
N LEU A 837 -17.69 -79.50 -32.23
CA LEU A 837 -17.51 -78.47 -33.26
C LEU A 837 -16.24 -78.68 -34.09
N ARG A 838 -15.11 -78.99 -33.44
CA ARG A 838 -13.84 -79.29 -34.12
C ARG A 838 -13.93 -80.54 -35.00
N GLU A 839 -14.58 -81.59 -34.50
CA GLU A 839 -14.78 -82.83 -35.26
C GLU A 839 -15.79 -82.65 -36.40
N SER A 840 -16.79 -81.79 -36.18
CA SER A 840 -17.94 -81.64 -37.06
C SER A 840 -17.77 -80.59 -38.15
N MET A 841 -16.92 -79.58 -37.93
CA MET A 841 -16.75 -78.41 -38.80
C MET A 841 -15.25 -78.18 -39.03
N LYS A 842 -14.61 -79.06 -39.81
CA LYS A 842 -13.17 -79.02 -40.07
C LYS A 842 -12.74 -77.80 -40.89
N GLY A 843 -13.66 -77.23 -41.68
CA GLY A 843 -13.47 -75.99 -42.43
C GLY A 843 -13.68 -74.70 -41.61
N GLY A 844 -13.83 -74.81 -40.29
CA GLY A 844 -13.94 -73.69 -39.36
C GLY A 844 -15.18 -72.82 -39.58
N VAL A 845 -15.03 -71.50 -39.47
CA VAL A 845 -16.14 -70.53 -39.57
C VAL A 845 -16.89 -70.60 -40.92
N ARG A 846 -16.24 -71.07 -42.00
CA ARG A 846 -16.92 -71.23 -43.30
C ARG A 846 -17.96 -72.34 -43.27
N GLU A 847 -17.63 -73.48 -42.66
CA GLU A 847 -18.56 -74.60 -42.48
C GLU A 847 -19.60 -74.28 -41.41
N LEU A 848 -19.26 -73.48 -40.39
CA LEU A 848 -20.24 -72.95 -39.43
C LEU A 848 -21.35 -72.17 -40.13
N LYS A 849 -21.03 -71.33 -41.12
CA LYS A 849 -22.05 -70.56 -41.85
C LYS A 849 -23.06 -71.48 -42.55
N VAL A 850 -22.55 -72.50 -43.25
CA VAL A 850 -23.40 -73.50 -43.91
C VAL A 850 -24.24 -74.26 -42.87
N PHE A 851 -23.66 -74.60 -41.73
CA PHE A 851 -24.38 -75.26 -40.64
C PHE A 851 -25.46 -74.36 -40.02
N VAL A 852 -25.20 -73.07 -39.89
CA VAL A 852 -26.18 -72.08 -39.41
C VAL A 852 -27.34 -71.97 -40.39
N ASP A 853 -27.08 -71.92 -41.71
CA ASP A 853 -28.13 -71.92 -42.73
C ASP A 853 -29.01 -73.18 -42.62
N LEU A 854 -28.41 -74.35 -42.43
CA LEU A 854 -29.13 -75.61 -42.20
C LEU A 854 -29.89 -75.63 -40.88
N ALA A 855 -29.32 -75.08 -39.81
CA ALA A 855 -29.95 -74.96 -38.52
C ALA A 855 -31.15 -74.00 -38.57
N SER A 856 -31.06 -72.91 -39.35
CA SER A 856 -32.20 -72.01 -39.60
C SER A 856 -33.35 -72.73 -40.30
N ILE A 857 -33.06 -73.59 -41.28
CA ILE A 857 -34.09 -74.40 -41.95
C ILE A 857 -34.69 -75.43 -40.98
N SER A 858 -33.86 -76.11 -40.19
CA SER A 858 -34.30 -77.18 -39.29
C SER A 858 -34.96 -76.69 -37.99
N ALA A 859 -34.69 -75.46 -37.55
CA ALA A 859 -35.21 -74.93 -36.29
C ALA A 859 -36.69 -74.53 -36.41
N GLY A 860 -37.16 -74.16 -37.61
CA GLY A 860 -38.50 -73.59 -37.85
C GLY A 860 -38.53 -72.06 -37.82
N ASP A 861 -39.68 -71.47 -38.16
CA ASP A 861 -39.82 -70.02 -38.43
C ASP A 861 -40.19 -69.16 -37.19
N GLY A 862 -40.12 -69.71 -35.98
CA GLY A 862 -40.45 -68.97 -34.75
C GLY A 862 -39.33 -68.03 -34.29
N ASP A 863 -39.69 -66.91 -33.65
CA ASP A 863 -38.71 -65.91 -33.18
C ASP A 863 -37.69 -66.49 -32.18
N MET A 864 -38.09 -67.46 -31.36
CA MET A 864 -37.22 -68.12 -30.39
C MET A 864 -36.20 -69.05 -31.07
N GLU A 865 -36.63 -69.75 -32.11
CA GLU A 865 -35.84 -70.64 -32.94
C GLU A 865 -34.81 -69.86 -33.76
N ILE A 866 -35.22 -68.72 -34.34
CA ILE A 866 -34.32 -67.79 -35.02
C ILE A 866 -33.31 -67.19 -34.03
N ALA A 867 -33.74 -66.77 -32.85
CA ALA A 867 -32.85 -66.25 -31.80
C ALA A 867 -31.83 -67.29 -31.32
N LYS A 868 -32.24 -68.57 -31.23
CA LYS A 868 -31.37 -69.69 -30.89
C LYS A 868 -30.26 -69.90 -31.92
N VAL A 869 -30.59 -69.84 -33.22
CA VAL A 869 -29.62 -69.96 -34.31
C VAL A 869 -28.69 -68.74 -34.38
N ASN A 870 -29.21 -67.53 -34.13
CA ASN A 870 -28.38 -66.32 -34.03
C ASN A 870 -27.42 -66.37 -32.82
N CYS A 871 -27.88 -66.91 -31.69
CA CYS A 871 -27.06 -67.15 -30.50
C CYS A 871 -25.92 -68.12 -30.80
N LEU A 872 -26.20 -69.22 -31.53
CA LEU A 872 -25.21 -70.18 -32.01
C LEU A 872 -24.13 -69.51 -32.86
N HIS A 873 -24.55 -68.74 -33.87
CA HIS A 873 -23.64 -68.04 -34.76
C HIS A 873 -22.76 -67.04 -34.01
N ALA A 874 -23.36 -66.21 -33.14
CA ALA A 874 -22.63 -65.20 -32.37
C ALA A 874 -21.63 -65.83 -31.39
N ALA A 875 -22.02 -66.88 -30.65
CA ALA A 875 -21.16 -67.55 -29.68
C ALA A 875 -19.95 -68.21 -30.36
N ILE A 876 -20.19 -69.02 -31.40
CA ILE A 876 -19.11 -69.76 -32.05
C ILE A 876 -18.20 -68.81 -32.85
N THR A 877 -18.75 -67.76 -33.47
CA THR A 877 -17.93 -66.75 -34.18
C THR A 877 -17.04 -65.98 -33.21
N GLY A 878 -17.57 -65.54 -32.06
CA GLY A 878 -16.80 -64.80 -31.06
C GLY A 878 -15.69 -65.65 -30.42
N TYR A 879 -15.91 -66.96 -30.27
CA TYR A 879 -14.91 -67.89 -29.75
C TYR A 879 -14.07 -68.59 -30.82
N ALA A 880 -14.26 -68.29 -32.11
CA ALA A 880 -13.58 -68.97 -33.22
C ALA A 880 -12.05 -69.08 -33.06
N PRO A 881 -11.31 -68.05 -32.59
CA PRO A 881 -9.87 -68.16 -32.38
C PRO A 881 -9.46 -69.21 -31.34
N LEU A 882 -10.29 -69.49 -30.34
CA LEU A 882 -10.03 -70.54 -29.33
C LEU A 882 -10.58 -71.91 -29.76
N ILE A 883 -11.64 -71.93 -30.56
CA ILE A 883 -12.28 -73.16 -31.03
C ILE A 883 -11.49 -73.77 -32.20
N PHE A 884 -11.15 -72.99 -33.22
CA PHE A 884 -10.62 -73.51 -34.48
C PHE A 884 -9.11 -73.24 -34.70
N ASP A 885 -8.56 -72.19 -34.09
CA ASP A 885 -7.17 -71.77 -34.37
C ASP A 885 -6.13 -72.28 -33.35
N LEU A 886 -6.54 -73.08 -32.36
CA LEU A 886 -5.65 -73.72 -31.40
C LEU A 886 -5.41 -75.19 -31.78
N ASP A 887 -4.15 -75.60 -31.78
CA ASP A 887 -3.70 -76.98 -31.99
C ASP A 887 -3.11 -77.60 -30.71
N GLU A 888 -2.87 -78.91 -30.72
CA GLU A 888 -2.30 -79.64 -29.57
C GLU A 888 -0.91 -79.13 -29.17
N ASN A 889 -0.14 -78.48 -30.05
CA ASN A 889 1.22 -78.00 -29.77
C ASN A 889 1.25 -76.55 -29.27
N SER A 890 0.09 -75.89 -29.15
CA SER A 890 -0.01 -74.48 -28.80
C SER A 890 0.46 -74.22 -27.37
N ASP A 891 1.46 -73.37 -27.22
CA ASP A 891 2.03 -72.96 -25.92
C ASP A 891 1.24 -71.80 -25.28
N TYR A 892 1.67 -71.37 -24.08
CA TYR A 892 0.99 -70.30 -23.36
C TYR A 892 0.98 -68.94 -24.10
N ARG A 893 1.96 -68.66 -24.95
CA ARG A 893 2.04 -67.40 -25.69
C ARG A 893 1.02 -67.39 -26.82
N ILE A 894 0.96 -68.48 -27.57
CA ILE A 894 -0.03 -68.67 -28.65
C ILE A 894 -1.44 -68.61 -28.05
N LEU A 895 -1.68 -69.29 -26.93
CA LEU A 895 -2.96 -69.23 -26.24
C LEU A 895 -3.35 -67.80 -25.84
N LEU A 896 -2.46 -67.07 -25.17
CA LEU A 896 -2.76 -65.69 -24.73
C LEU A 896 -2.97 -64.73 -25.92
N GLU A 897 -2.28 -64.95 -27.04
CA GLU A 897 -2.52 -64.21 -28.28
C GLU A 897 -3.93 -64.47 -28.83
N LYS A 898 -4.38 -65.73 -28.89
CA LYS A 898 -5.75 -66.07 -29.32
C LYS A 898 -6.81 -65.56 -28.35
N CYS A 899 -6.52 -65.59 -27.05
CA CYS A 899 -7.39 -64.98 -26.04
C CYS A 899 -7.60 -63.48 -26.28
N ARG A 900 -6.57 -62.74 -26.75
CA ARG A 900 -6.71 -61.31 -27.08
C ARG A 900 -7.75 -61.05 -28.15
N MET A 901 -7.80 -61.90 -29.18
CA MET A 901 -8.82 -61.79 -30.23
C MET A 901 -10.24 -62.06 -29.70
N VAL A 902 -10.37 -62.94 -28.70
CA VAL A 902 -11.66 -63.18 -28.01
C VAL A 902 -12.02 -62.04 -27.06
N TRP A 903 -11.04 -61.32 -26.49
CA TRP A 903 -11.31 -60.12 -25.69
C TRP A 903 -11.99 -59.03 -26.51
N ASP A 904 -11.57 -58.82 -27.76
CA ASP A 904 -12.21 -57.85 -28.66
C ASP A 904 -13.68 -58.24 -28.93
N ALA A 905 -13.96 -59.54 -29.11
CA ALA A 905 -15.31 -60.05 -29.27
C ALA A 905 -16.16 -59.92 -27.99
N LEU A 906 -15.56 -60.12 -26.82
CA LEU A 906 -16.21 -59.93 -25.52
C LEU A 906 -16.56 -58.46 -25.25
N GLU A 907 -15.70 -57.53 -25.68
CA GLU A 907 -15.97 -56.10 -25.53
C GLU A 907 -17.15 -55.66 -26.41
N ALA A 908 -17.31 -56.26 -27.59
CA ALA A 908 -18.48 -56.04 -28.46
C ALA A 908 -19.76 -56.73 -27.94
N ASP A 909 -19.64 -57.88 -27.26
CA ASP A 909 -20.76 -58.66 -26.71
C ASP A 909 -20.44 -59.19 -25.30
N PRO A 910 -20.79 -58.44 -24.23
CA PRO A 910 -20.49 -58.84 -22.86
C PRO A 910 -21.15 -60.16 -22.41
N ASN A 911 -22.20 -60.61 -23.11
CA ASN A 911 -22.93 -61.84 -22.80
C ASN A 911 -22.35 -63.05 -23.55
N LEU A 912 -21.24 -62.89 -24.29
CA LEU A 912 -20.60 -63.94 -25.08
C LEU A 912 -20.36 -65.26 -24.30
N PRO A 913 -19.88 -65.24 -23.03
CA PRO A 913 -19.69 -66.48 -22.25
C PRO A 913 -21.01 -67.22 -21.97
N GLN A 914 -22.07 -66.46 -21.63
CA GLN A 914 -23.39 -67.02 -21.34
C GLN A 914 -24.03 -67.62 -22.60
N LYS A 915 -23.80 -67.00 -23.76
CA LYS A 915 -24.23 -67.54 -25.06
C LYS A 915 -23.54 -68.88 -25.35
N LEU A 916 -22.23 -68.99 -25.13
CA LEU A 916 -21.52 -70.25 -25.33
C LEU A 916 -22.04 -71.35 -24.41
N GLU A 917 -22.25 -71.06 -23.13
CA GLU A 917 -22.82 -72.01 -22.17
C GLU A 917 -24.24 -72.44 -22.57
N SER A 918 -25.10 -71.49 -22.97
CA SER A 918 -26.46 -71.75 -23.43
C SER A 918 -26.49 -72.70 -24.64
N ILE A 919 -25.59 -72.48 -25.60
CA ILE A 919 -25.43 -73.36 -26.76
C ILE A 919 -24.87 -74.73 -26.38
N SER A 920 -23.97 -74.80 -25.40
CA SER A 920 -23.43 -76.07 -24.90
C SER A 920 -24.53 -76.98 -24.34
N HIS A 921 -25.55 -76.41 -23.69
CA HIS A 921 -26.72 -77.17 -23.23
C HIS A 921 -27.62 -77.71 -24.36
N GLN A 922 -27.45 -77.19 -25.58
CA GLN A 922 -28.26 -77.56 -26.74
C GLN A 922 -27.50 -78.47 -27.72
N LEU A 923 -26.40 -79.10 -27.27
CA LEU A 923 -25.57 -79.97 -28.09
C LEU A 923 -26.36 -81.12 -28.74
N ASP A 924 -27.31 -81.72 -28.03
CA ASP A 924 -28.15 -82.81 -28.56
C ASP A 924 -28.98 -82.35 -29.76
N TRP A 925 -29.50 -81.12 -29.71
CA TRP A 925 -30.21 -80.50 -30.83
C TRP A 925 -29.25 -80.19 -32.00
N LEU A 926 -28.05 -79.69 -31.73
CA LEU A 926 -27.05 -79.46 -32.80
C LEU A 926 -26.67 -80.77 -33.52
N GLN A 927 -26.57 -81.87 -32.76
CA GLN A 927 -26.33 -83.20 -33.32
C GLN A 927 -27.51 -83.68 -34.18
N SER A 928 -28.75 -83.46 -33.75
CA SER A 928 -29.93 -83.83 -34.53
C SER A 928 -30.04 -83.04 -35.83
N VAL A 929 -29.76 -81.73 -35.82
CA VAL A 929 -29.71 -80.89 -37.04
C VAL A 929 -28.68 -81.43 -38.03
N LYS A 930 -27.50 -81.84 -37.55
CA LYS A 930 -26.47 -82.44 -38.40
C LYS A 930 -26.89 -83.79 -38.99
N GLN A 931 -27.63 -84.60 -38.24
CA GLN A 931 -28.11 -85.92 -38.67
C GLN A 931 -29.33 -85.86 -39.61
N ALA A 932 -30.19 -84.84 -39.46
CA ALA A 932 -31.38 -84.62 -40.28
C ALA A 932 -31.07 -84.08 -41.69
N HIS A 933 -29.79 -83.96 -42.04
CA HIS A 933 -29.29 -83.49 -43.32
C HIS A 933 -29.72 -84.44 -44.47
N GLY A 934 -30.92 -84.24 -45.03
CA GLY A 934 -31.45 -85.04 -46.13
C GLY A 934 -32.95 -85.36 -46.11
N SER A 935 -33.73 -84.93 -45.11
CA SER A 935 -35.19 -85.16 -45.04
C SER A 935 -35.98 -83.89 -45.36
N VAL A 936 -36.84 -83.93 -46.39
CA VAL A 936 -37.69 -82.81 -46.83
C VAL A 936 -39.03 -82.88 -46.08
N GLU A 937 -39.20 -82.10 -45.02
CA GLU A 937 -40.53 -81.82 -44.45
C GLU A 937 -41.11 -80.55 -45.09
N VAL A 938 -42.36 -80.64 -45.56
CA VAL A 938 -43.09 -79.58 -46.26
C VAL A 938 -43.72 -78.65 -45.21
N THR A 939 -43.42 -77.35 -45.30
CA THR A 939 -43.86 -76.37 -44.29
C THR A 939 -45.38 -76.20 -44.26
N SER A 940 -45.93 -75.71 -43.15
CA SER A 940 -47.37 -75.41 -43.02
C SER A 940 -47.87 -74.41 -44.07
N LEU A 941 -46.98 -73.55 -44.58
CA LEU A 941 -47.29 -72.59 -45.65
C LEU A 941 -47.47 -73.29 -47.01
N GLU A 942 -46.61 -74.28 -47.31
CA GLU A 942 -46.73 -75.13 -48.51
C GLU A 942 -47.93 -76.06 -48.42
N GLN A 943 -48.26 -76.58 -47.24
CA GLN A 943 -49.51 -77.33 -47.00
C GLN A 943 -50.75 -76.46 -47.21
N ALA A 944 -50.74 -75.22 -46.73
CA ALA A 944 -51.83 -74.27 -46.98
C ALA A 944 -51.96 -73.91 -48.47
N SER A 945 -50.83 -73.78 -49.18
CA SER A 945 -50.80 -73.58 -50.63
C SER A 945 -51.38 -74.78 -51.39
N ALA A 946 -51.07 -76.01 -50.96
CA ALA A 946 -51.62 -77.24 -51.54
C ALA A 946 -53.14 -77.39 -51.32
N ILE A 947 -53.65 -77.00 -50.14
CA ILE A 947 -55.10 -76.97 -49.86
C ILE A 947 -55.80 -75.93 -50.76
N ASN A 948 -55.21 -74.75 -50.94
CA ASN A 948 -55.75 -73.72 -51.83
C ASN A 948 -55.73 -74.14 -53.31
N ALA A 949 -54.75 -74.93 -53.74
CA ALA A 949 -54.58 -75.33 -55.14
C ALA A 949 -55.53 -76.46 -55.59
N GLY A 950 -56.02 -77.30 -54.68
CA GLY A 950 -56.79 -78.50 -55.08
C GLY A 950 -57.77 -79.04 -54.04
N GLY A 951 -57.99 -78.36 -52.91
CA GLY A 951 -58.92 -78.81 -51.88
C GLY A 951 -60.39 -78.66 -52.29
N ILE A 952 -61.21 -79.68 -52.04
CA ILE A 952 -62.68 -79.63 -52.24
C ILE A 952 -63.36 -79.79 -50.87
N TYR A 953 -64.25 -78.86 -50.52
CA TYR A 953 -65.08 -78.93 -49.32
C TYR A 953 -66.48 -79.45 -49.64
N PHE A 954 -67.01 -80.39 -48.85
CA PHE A 954 -68.35 -80.95 -49.02
C PHE A 954 -69.23 -80.66 -47.79
N VAL A 955 -70.48 -80.23 -47.99
CA VAL A 955 -71.41 -79.90 -46.90
C VAL A 955 -72.79 -80.50 -47.18
N GLY A 956 -73.31 -81.33 -46.26
CA GLY A 956 -74.64 -81.96 -46.33
C GLY A 956 -75.08 -82.59 -45.00
N LYS A 957 -76.40 -82.77 -44.80
CA LYS A 957 -77.00 -83.22 -43.52
C LYS A 957 -77.21 -84.74 -43.52
N MET A 958 -76.43 -85.47 -42.73
CA MET A 958 -76.42 -86.94 -42.70
C MET A 958 -77.67 -87.55 -42.04
N LYS A 959 -78.45 -88.36 -42.80
CA LYS A 959 -79.31 -89.44 -42.28
C LYS A 959 -78.45 -90.72 -42.24
N GLY A 960 -78.32 -91.31 -41.06
CA GLY A 960 -77.36 -92.37 -40.78
C GLY A 960 -77.71 -93.76 -41.33
N ILE A 961 -76.69 -94.41 -41.88
CA ILE A 961 -76.38 -95.86 -41.96
C ILE A 961 -74.84 -95.87 -41.85
N LYS A 962 -74.17 -96.35 -40.78
CA LYS A 962 -74.08 -97.72 -40.23
C LYS A 962 -73.65 -98.77 -41.24
N GLU A 963 -72.34 -98.92 -41.40
CA GLU A 963 -71.61 -100.18 -41.26
C GLU A 963 -70.20 -99.77 -40.86
N ASN A 964 -69.97 -99.61 -39.55
CA ASN A 964 -68.71 -99.10 -39.03
C ASN A 964 -67.69 -100.23 -39.02
N GLU A 965 -66.97 -100.42 -40.13
CA GLU A 965 -65.63 -101.00 -40.13
C GLU A 965 -64.99 -100.88 -41.53
N VAL A 966 -63.67 -100.61 -41.52
CA VAL A 966 -62.68 -100.61 -42.63
C VAL A 966 -62.17 -99.24 -43.13
N CYS A 967 -60.89 -99.02 -42.77
CA CYS A 967 -59.78 -98.27 -43.39
C CYS A 967 -59.71 -96.73 -43.36
N GLN A 968 -58.85 -96.21 -42.47
CA GLN A 968 -57.49 -95.75 -42.83
C GLN A 968 -56.55 -95.80 -41.62
#